data_AF-A0A7X1ZSN6-F1
#
_entry.id   AF-A0A7X1ZSN6-F1
#
_cell.length_a   1.000
_cell.length_b   1.000
_cell.length_c   1.000
_cell.angle_alpha   90.00
_cell.angle_beta   90.00
_cell.angle_gamma   90.00
#
_symmetry.space_group_name_H-M   'P 1'
#
loop_
_entity.id
_entity.type
_entity.pdbx_description
1 polymer ?
#
loop_
_entity_poly.entity_id
_entity_poly.type
_entity_poly.pdbx_seq_one_letter_code
_entity_poly.pdbx_strand_id
1 'polypeptide(L)'
;MNQRRIDWLAAGIIFIIALVIYLLTVSPTVAFWDVGEFIACSANLGVPHPPGTPLYVLIGRIFSLIPISAEIAFRINFISVLTAALSAALVVLITSRVTRSFKKGNPTEKIRWVPTVVGVVGALFTIFAFSMWENALEAEVYAPSAFIGLLIVYLAIVWRERTEHAKEKRPGLPLPKADNRLMLLAFYIVMLAAGIHLTPVMILFALIPFIILVNHRLLPTFFLGVLALAFMLFEPGWPQLAVVALFAIYFFVQAVGSKKGSGPAFVFGGAYALLILLAALKVGPVILIAGVVLLTAAFFYAGKKYDVDLKFFLLGALVIVIAASVQFYLMVRAQQHPSINMVNPSTWDRFISVLRREQYGRPTVQNQIWPRKTVVHPDTGQPTGVGVIAGLFWQIVFYFKYFFWQWGLQNLAGKSALTVIARALLAAVPVILGVFGLYSLAKRDRKLFWLLLTTFLVASFGLVIYLNMRFGHTGPLPKGMAGLPQEVRERDYFFTFSYVFWGLFTGFGVFEIIASIKESLRKKIASRVAAITVSSAGAVFALLIGFVNLPMLTRHGDWIPLEYGYNLLASCEEPSVILTNGDNDTFPLWFVQEVPSTRYENNSKPYKHGVVNANLSLLNTPWYIEKLKRKGAPVSFVYESRNEKVALTRKMQASAGIGGAVVWEGYVAHPPIKKRTFEFSRNTQTIKADRKGRLRDPNRRVVGRVEYKTGRVSLTIAPSDVRQDTAYITASYGSGEIENLPSHVFVSRTKVVMLADIMIRDMIATNSGKVYADSEKVAVSGFSTKIPLDYLLPQEVFAEHVLSNYNEGVMPIYFSTTVSPGRVREYAPYLIQEALVYRVRRAPEEELTRVRPAIDVDRSYEIFTEEFMMKSILDPRVRRSGQTRGLFINYGIAMQEIAEKLVFMGQARKAYEFAKIIDSFKVEEAVRRVFLMNLYVFARQAGADEDAERYYREMESKGWLDSQFHIRQGITYARAGDTVLAEQELKRAYAQATRENPQGFVSLVMFYLETVKDSARARELVDAWDGRFPGHELSFRLYLDYLGEPGEALRVLDYIILAHPGEMQLIKLRDSLKAKYNL
;
A
#
# COMPACT_ATOMS: atom_id res chain seq x y z
N MET A 1 -6.31 -42.54 26.75
CA MET A 1 -6.88 -41.18 26.58
C MET A 1 -8.15 -41.23 25.72
N ASN A 2 -9.14 -40.39 26.02
CA ASN A 2 -10.27 -40.14 25.11
C ASN A 2 -9.73 -39.57 23.78
N GLN A 3 -10.21 -40.05 22.62
CA GLN A 3 -9.76 -39.60 21.30
C GLN A 3 -9.79 -38.08 21.14
N ARG A 4 -10.81 -37.42 21.71
CA ARG A 4 -10.88 -35.95 21.71
C ARG A 4 -9.67 -35.31 22.39
N ARG A 5 -9.19 -35.88 23.51
CA ARG A 5 -7.99 -35.39 24.21
C ARG A 5 -6.73 -35.56 23.35
N ILE A 6 -6.67 -36.62 22.53
CA ILE A 6 -5.56 -36.84 21.59
C ILE A 6 -5.56 -35.76 20.50
N ASP A 7 -6.74 -35.42 19.95
CA ASP A 7 -6.85 -34.35 18.94
C ASP A 7 -6.43 -32.98 19.52
N TRP A 8 -6.86 -32.67 20.75
CA TRP A 8 -6.46 -31.43 21.43
C TRP A 8 -4.96 -31.39 21.76
N LEU A 9 -4.38 -32.52 22.18
CA LEU A 9 -2.94 -32.61 22.40
C LEU A 9 -2.16 -32.41 21.10
N ALA A 10 -2.57 -33.06 20.01
CA ALA A 10 -1.96 -32.89 18.70
C ALA A 10 -2.08 -31.45 18.19
N ALA A 11 -3.25 -30.81 18.38
CA ALA A 11 -3.45 -29.41 18.06
C ALA A 11 -2.53 -28.49 18.88
N GLY A 12 -2.33 -28.78 20.17
CA GLY A 12 -1.38 -28.07 21.03
C GLY A 12 0.08 -28.25 20.60
N ILE A 13 0.48 -29.46 20.20
CA ILE A 13 1.83 -29.71 19.68
C ILE A 13 2.04 -28.94 18.37
N ILE A 14 1.08 -29.01 17.44
CA ILE A 14 1.17 -28.31 16.16
C ILE A 14 1.14 -26.79 16.33
N PHE A 15 0.36 -26.29 17.29
CA PHE A 15 0.41 -24.88 17.70
C PHE A 15 1.83 -24.48 18.10
N ILE A 16 2.49 -25.24 18.98
CA ILE A 16 3.86 -24.95 19.43
C ILE A 16 4.86 -25.01 18.27
N ILE A 17 4.76 -26.03 17.40
CA ILE A 17 5.63 -26.15 16.21
C ILE A 17 5.48 -24.93 15.31
N ALA A 18 4.25 -24.56 14.95
CA ALA A 18 3.98 -23.38 14.12
C ALA A 18 4.48 -22.10 14.80
N LEU A 19 4.21 -21.94 16.10
CA LEU A 19 4.63 -20.79 16.89
C LEU A 19 6.15 -20.62 16.86
N VAL A 20 6.91 -21.69 17.09
CA VAL A 20 8.38 -21.67 17.07
C VAL A 20 8.89 -21.32 15.68
N ILE A 21 8.38 -21.96 14.62
CA ILE A 21 8.79 -21.68 13.24
C ILE A 21 8.57 -20.19 12.92
N TYR A 22 7.37 -19.67 13.20
CA TYR A 22 7.03 -18.29 12.89
C TYR A 22 7.83 -17.30 13.74
N LEU A 23 8.05 -17.57 15.04
CA LEU A 23 8.92 -16.75 15.91
C LEU A 23 10.37 -16.68 15.44
N LEU A 24 10.91 -17.77 14.88
CA LEU A 24 12.28 -17.78 14.35
C LEU A 24 12.41 -16.95 13.06
N THR A 25 11.31 -16.73 12.34
CA THR A 25 11.29 -16.07 11.04
C THR A 25 10.62 -14.69 11.00
N VAL A 26 9.93 -14.28 12.08
CA VAL A 26 9.18 -13.02 12.18
C VAL A 26 10.11 -11.80 12.04
N SER A 27 9.57 -10.71 11.50
CA SER A 27 10.28 -9.43 11.45
C SER A 27 10.61 -8.96 12.87
N PRO A 28 11.88 -8.60 13.15
CA PRO A 28 12.26 -8.07 14.46
C PRO A 28 11.68 -6.67 14.72
N THR A 29 11.28 -5.96 13.67
CA THR A 29 10.71 -4.60 13.73
C THR A 29 9.65 -4.40 12.63
N VAL A 30 9.43 -3.16 12.17
CA VAL A 30 8.58 -2.82 11.03
C VAL A 30 9.04 -3.48 9.72
N ALA A 31 8.07 -3.87 8.89
CA ALA A 31 8.27 -4.30 7.50
C ALA A 31 7.75 -3.23 6.52
N PHE A 32 8.06 -3.37 5.23
CA PHE A 32 7.51 -2.49 4.17
C PHE A 32 5.99 -2.66 4.01
N TRP A 33 5.36 -1.79 3.21
CA TRP A 33 3.90 -1.69 3.06
C TRP A 33 3.21 -1.28 4.37
N ASP A 34 1.96 -1.68 4.52
CA ASP A 34 0.99 -1.21 5.52
C ASP A 34 1.43 -1.48 6.98
N VAL A 35 2.41 -2.36 7.18
CA VAL A 35 2.91 -2.80 8.49
C VAL A 35 3.35 -1.62 9.37
N GLY A 36 4.08 -0.64 8.82
CA GLY A 36 4.53 0.52 9.59
C GLY A 36 3.38 1.36 10.13
N GLU A 37 2.34 1.54 9.32
CA GLU A 37 1.12 2.24 9.74
C GLU A 37 0.33 1.44 10.78
N PHE A 38 0.14 0.14 10.58
CA PHE A 38 -0.59 -0.71 11.52
C PHE A 38 0.08 -0.74 12.90
N ILE A 39 1.40 -0.83 12.94
CA ILE A 39 2.16 -0.82 14.19
C ILE A 39 2.06 0.56 14.86
N ALA A 40 2.24 1.66 14.11
CA ALA A 40 2.13 3.01 14.65
C ALA A 40 0.73 3.33 15.17
N CYS A 41 -0.32 2.96 14.42
CA CYS A 41 -1.70 3.12 14.86
C CYS A 41 -2.02 2.24 16.07
N SER A 42 -1.50 1.01 16.13
CA SER A 42 -1.69 0.12 17.28
C SER A 42 -1.00 0.67 18.54
N ALA A 43 0.23 1.18 18.40
CA ALA A 43 0.98 1.76 19.50
C ALA A 43 0.28 3.03 20.03
N ASN A 44 -0.14 3.95 19.16
CA ASN A 44 -0.63 5.27 19.56
C ASN A 44 -2.16 5.43 19.47
N LEU A 45 -2.89 4.34 19.26
CA LEU A 45 -4.33 4.35 18.95
C LEU A 45 -4.62 5.29 17.77
N GLY A 46 -3.91 5.19 16.66
CA GLY A 46 -4.19 5.97 15.44
C GLY A 46 -5.44 5.48 14.70
N VAL A 47 -5.73 6.14 13.57
CA VAL A 47 -6.72 5.69 12.58
C VAL A 47 -5.97 5.33 11.29
N PRO A 48 -5.80 4.03 10.97
CA PRO A 48 -5.06 3.59 9.80
C PRO A 48 -5.89 3.71 8.52
N HIS A 49 -5.30 3.34 7.39
CA HIS A 49 -5.99 3.36 6.10
C HIS A 49 -7.35 2.63 6.13
N PRO A 50 -8.35 3.13 5.39
CA PRO A 50 -9.68 2.53 5.38
C PRO A 50 -9.72 1.05 4.96
N PRO A 51 -10.54 0.22 5.63
CA PRO A 51 -11.69 0.63 6.49
C PRO A 51 -11.33 0.99 7.94
N GLY A 52 -10.04 1.14 8.29
CA GLY A 52 -9.58 1.65 9.59
C GLY A 52 -9.38 0.58 10.67
N THR A 53 -9.83 -0.66 10.43
CA THR A 53 -9.52 -1.86 11.23
C THR A 53 -9.52 -1.63 12.75
N PRO A 54 -10.60 -1.06 13.32
CA PRO A 54 -10.61 -0.57 14.71
C PRO A 54 -10.34 -1.67 15.74
N LEU A 55 -10.88 -2.88 15.54
CA LEU A 55 -10.64 -4.00 16.45
C LEU A 55 -9.18 -4.46 16.39
N TYR A 56 -8.57 -4.47 15.21
CA TYR A 56 -7.15 -4.81 15.06
C TYR A 56 -6.28 -3.81 15.84
N VAL A 57 -6.53 -2.51 15.70
CA VAL A 57 -5.80 -1.44 16.42
C VAL A 57 -5.94 -1.58 17.94
N LEU A 58 -7.15 -1.86 18.43
CA LEU A 58 -7.39 -2.06 19.87
C LEU A 58 -6.65 -3.29 20.42
N ILE A 59 -6.65 -4.41 19.68
CA ILE A 59 -5.86 -5.60 20.05
C ILE A 59 -4.36 -5.27 19.99
N GLY A 60 -3.92 -4.57 18.94
CA GLY A 60 -2.57 -4.05 18.78
C GLY A 60 -2.09 -3.24 19.97
N ARG A 61 -2.94 -2.33 20.48
CA ARG A 61 -2.64 -1.55 21.68
C ARG A 61 -2.44 -2.44 22.90
N ILE A 62 -3.27 -3.46 23.09
CA ILE A 62 -3.09 -4.42 24.19
C ILE A 62 -1.74 -5.13 24.08
N PHE A 63 -1.40 -5.65 22.90
CA PHE A 63 -0.14 -6.35 22.69
C PHE A 63 1.09 -5.44 22.83
N SER A 64 0.98 -4.17 22.43
CA SER A 64 2.06 -3.18 22.63
C SER A 64 2.45 -3.02 24.10
N LEU A 65 1.52 -3.27 25.03
CA LEU A 65 1.73 -3.16 26.48
C LEU A 65 2.28 -4.45 27.11
N ILE A 66 2.23 -5.59 26.43
CA ILE A 66 2.72 -6.87 26.96
C ILE A 66 4.26 -6.90 26.84
N PRO A 67 5.02 -7.04 27.94
CA PRO A 67 6.48 -6.94 27.93
C PRO A 67 7.18 -8.23 27.46
N ILE A 68 6.81 -8.77 26.30
CA ILE A 68 7.45 -9.98 25.70
C ILE A 68 8.72 -9.68 24.91
N SER A 69 8.97 -8.42 24.56
CA SER A 69 10.17 -7.95 23.85
C SER A 69 10.39 -6.48 24.19
N ALA A 70 11.62 -5.96 24.11
CA ALA A 70 11.85 -4.53 24.24
C ALA A 70 11.29 -3.74 23.04
N GLU A 71 11.22 -4.36 21.86
CA GLU A 71 10.68 -3.76 20.64
C GLU A 71 9.15 -3.79 20.60
N ILE A 72 8.51 -2.62 20.56
CA ILE A 72 7.05 -2.50 20.44
C ILE A 72 6.55 -3.12 19.13
N ALA A 73 7.28 -2.90 18.03
CA ALA A 73 6.96 -3.48 16.73
C ALA A 73 6.89 -5.00 16.77
N PHE A 74 7.84 -5.66 17.44
CA PHE A 74 7.85 -7.11 17.61
C PHE A 74 6.60 -7.59 18.38
N ARG A 75 6.21 -6.88 19.45
CA ARG A 75 5.02 -7.23 20.25
C ARG A 75 3.75 -7.21 19.40
N ILE A 76 3.64 -6.28 18.46
CA ILE A 76 2.48 -6.17 17.57
C ILE A 76 2.56 -7.20 16.43
N ASN A 77 3.74 -7.43 15.83
CA ASN A 77 3.96 -8.53 14.88
C ASN A 77 3.57 -9.90 15.47
N PHE A 78 3.76 -10.08 16.78
CA PHE A 78 3.39 -11.31 17.47
C PHE A 78 1.90 -11.66 17.39
N ILE A 79 1.00 -10.70 17.10
CA ILE A 79 -0.42 -10.98 16.84
C ILE A 79 -0.56 -11.91 15.64
N SER A 80 0.13 -11.61 14.54
CA SER A 80 0.13 -12.44 13.33
C SER A 80 0.72 -13.82 13.58
N VAL A 81 1.87 -13.88 14.27
CA VAL A 81 2.53 -15.13 14.68
C VAL A 81 1.56 -16.02 15.48
N LEU A 82 0.92 -15.44 16.51
CA LEU A 82 0.01 -16.16 17.41
C LEU A 82 -1.23 -16.66 16.66
N THR A 83 -1.89 -15.79 15.89
CA THR A 83 -3.12 -16.15 15.16
C THR A 83 -2.85 -17.14 14.02
N ALA A 84 -1.70 -17.05 13.36
CA ALA A 84 -1.26 -18.05 12.39
C ALA A 84 -1.03 -19.43 13.03
N ALA A 85 -0.34 -19.48 14.19
CA ALA A 85 -0.16 -20.73 14.93
C ALA A 85 -1.48 -21.32 15.43
N LEU A 86 -2.41 -20.48 15.93
CA LEU A 86 -3.76 -20.91 16.32
C LEU A 86 -4.57 -21.43 15.13
N SER A 87 -4.38 -20.87 13.93
CA SER A 87 -5.00 -21.37 12.70
C SER A 87 -4.56 -22.80 12.40
N ALA A 88 -3.26 -23.11 12.53
CA ALA A 88 -2.75 -24.47 12.36
C ALA A 88 -3.37 -25.46 13.36
N ALA A 89 -3.54 -25.05 14.62
CA ALA A 89 -4.22 -25.86 15.63
C ALA A 89 -5.69 -26.13 15.26
N LEU A 90 -6.41 -25.11 14.78
CA LEU A 90 -7.79 -25.25 14.30
C LEU A 90 -7.89 -26.18 13.09
N VAL A 91 -6.90 -26.16 12.18
CA VAL A 91 -6.85 -27.10 11.04
C VAL A 91 -6.78 -28.55 11.53
N VAL A 92 -5.99 -28.85 12.57
CA VAL A 92 -5.96 -30.18 13.19
C VAL A 92 -7.34 -30.53 13.77
N LEU A 93 -7.94 -29.62 14.52
CA LEU A 93 -9.23 -29.86 15.19
C LEU A 93 -10.39 -30.02 14.20
N ILE A 94 -10.42 -29.24 13.13
CA ILE A 94 -11.44 -29.32 12.08
C ILE A 94 -11.27 -30.65 11.33
N THR A 95 -10.08 -30.93 10.81
CA THR A 95 -9.83 -32.10 9.97
C THR A 95 -10.07 -33.41 10.73
N SER A 96 -9.55 -33.52 11.96
CA SER A 96 -9.75 -34.71 12.81
C SER A 96 -11.20 -34.91 13.22
N ARG A 97 -11.94 -33.83 13.47
CA ARG A 97 -13.35 -33.87 13.80
C ARG A 97 -14.22 -34.28 12.61
N VAL A 98 -13.98 -33.68 11.44
CA VAL A 98 -14.71 -34.01 10.21
C VAL A 98 -14.49 -35.47 9.82
N THR A 99 -13.24 -35.92 9.72
CA THR A 99 -12.93 -37.32 9.32
C THR A 99 -13.46 -38.35 10.30
N ARG A 100 -13.45 -38.05 11.61
CA ARG A 100 -14.07 -38.91 12.63
C ARG A 100 -15.61 -38.96 12.51
N SER A 101 -16.24 -37.89 12.03
CA SER A 101 -17.70 -37.82 11.89
C SER A 101 -18.25 -38.66 10.72
N PHE A 102 -17.39 -39.18 9.85
CA PHE A 102 -17.81 -40.01 8.72
C PHE A 102 -18.46 -41.32 9.19
N LYS A 103 -19.78 -41.42 9.05
CA LYS A 103 -20.60 -42.59 9.46
C LYS A 103 -20.57 -43.73 8.43
N LYS A 104 -20.46 -43.44 7.14
CA LYS A 104 -20.54 -44.43 6.05
C LYS A 104 -19.14 -44.74 5.51
N GLY A 105 -18.75 -46.02 5.49
CA GLY A 105 -17.49 -46.48 4.90
C GLY A 105 -16.29 -45.73 5.47
N ASN A 106 -16.20 -45.62 6.80
CA ASN A 106 -15.01 -45.13 7.48
C ASN A 106 -14.13 -46.31 7.85
N PRO A 107 -13.23 -46.75 6.96
CA PRO A 107 -12.37 -47.88 7.22
C PRO A 107 -11.42 -47.59 8.39
N THR A 108 -11.27 -46.35 8.84
CA THR A 108 -10.38 -46.00 9.97
C THR A 108 -11.04 -46.14 11.35
N GLU A 109 -12.30 -46.56 11.46
CA GLU A 109 -13.01 -46.71 12.74
C GLU A 109 -12.24 -47.58 13.77
N LYS A 110 -11.53 -48.61 13.27
CA LYS A 110 -10.68 -49.50 14.09
C LYS A 110 -9.25 -48.96 14.34
N ILE A 111 -8.87 -47.84 13.72
CA ILE A 111 -7.56 -47.17 13.86
C ILE A 111 -7.80 -45.73 14.34
N ARG A 112 -8.08 -45.60 15.64
CA ARG A 112 -8.58 -44.36 16.25
C ARG A 112 -7.68 -43.13 16.07
N TRP A 113 -6.36 -43.32 15.84
CA TRP A 113 -5.40 -42.21 15.68
C TRP A 113 -5.37 -41.59 14.28
N VAL A 114 -5.92 -42.25 13.23
CA VAL A 114 -5.82 -41.77 11.84
C VAL A 114 -6.43 -40.37 11.67
N PRO A 115 -7.66 -40.08 12.17
CA PRO A 115 -8.23 -38.73 12.09
C PRO A 115 -7.31 -37.63 12.64
N THR A 116 -6.58 -37.90 13.72
CA THR A 116 -5.64 -36.94 14.30
C THR A 116 -4.44 -36.72 13.38
N VAL A 117 -3.84 -37.80 12.88
CA VAL A 117 -2.63 -37.72 12.05
C VAL A 117 -2.91 -37.05 10.71
N VAL A 118 -4.05 -37.32 10.06
CA VAL A 118 -4.42 -36.61 8.83
C VAL A 118 -4.70 -35.13 9.07
N GLY A 119 -5.19 -34.78 10.27
CA GLY A 119 -5.31 -33.40 10.71
C GLY A 119 -3.95 -32.71 10.90
N VAL A 120 -2.96 -33.43 11.45
CA VAL A 120 -1.58 -32.96 11.54
C VAL A 120 -1.00 -32.73 10.14
N VAL A 121 -1.16 -33.66 9.20
CA VAL A 121 -0.66 -33.49 7.83
C VAL A 121 -1.29 -32.27 7.17
N GLY A 122 -2.62 -32.10 7.24
CA GLY A 122 -3.29 -30.92 6.70
C GLY A 122 -2.80 -29.61 7.31
N ALA A 123 -2.50 -29.61 8.62
CA ALA A 123 -1.93 -28.43 9.29
C ALA A 123 -0.50 -28.13 8.84
N LEU A 124 0.33 -29.14 8.57
CA LEU A 124 1.68 -28.92 8.02
C LEU A 124 1.63 -28.27 6.62
N PHE A 125 0.72 -28.70 5.74
CA PHE A 125 0.50 -28.03 4.45
C PHE A 125 0.08 -26.56 4.63
N THR A 126 -0.77 -26.27 5.64
CA THR A 126 -1.14 -24.88 5.96
C THR A 126 0.03 -24.09 6.53
N ILE A 127 0.84 -24.67 7.43
CA ILE A 127 1.97 -23.98 8.08
C ILE A 127 2.99 -23.55 7.04
N PHE A 128 3.27 -24.41 6.08
CA PHE A 128 4.31 -24.20 5.06
C PHE A 128 3.81 -23.56 3.77
N ALA A 129 2.51 -23.24 3.66
CA ALA A 129 1.97 -22.48 2.53
C ALA A 129 2.56 -21.07 2.51
N PHE A 130 3.11 -20.67 1.36
CA PHE A 130 3.90 -19.43 1.20
C PHE A 130 3.22 -18.19 1.80
N SER A 131 2.00 -17.84 1.37
CA SER A 131 1.34 -16.61 1.81
C SER A 131 0.85 -16.70 3.25
N MET A 132 0.50 -17.89 3.74
CA MET A 132 0.13 -18.07 5.15
C MET A 132 1.33 -17.82 6.07
N TRP A 133 2.49 -18.37 5.69
CA TRP A 133 3.72 -18.16 6.42
C TRP A 133 4.14 -16.68 6.31
N GLU A 134 4.16 -16.07 5.13
CA GLU A 134 4.50 -14.64 4.97
C GLU A 134 3.65 -13.71 5.85
N ASN A 135 2.32 -13.90 5.85
CA ASN A 135 1.40 -13.13 6.70
C ASN A 135 1.58 -13.39 8.20
N ALA A 136 2.28 -14.45 8.60
CA ALA A 136 2.60 -14.70 10.01
C ALA A 136 3.81 -13.86 10.49
N LEU A 137 4.58 -13.24 9.58
CA LEU A 137 5.88 -12.64 9.89
C LEU A 137 5.84 -11.15 10.18
N GLU A 138 4.70 -10.50 10.00
CA GLU A 138 4.54 -9.06 10.11
C GLU A 138 3.13 -8.69 10.56
N ALA A 139 2.98 -7.48 11.12
CA ALA A 139 1.70 -6.95 11.59
C ALA A 139 0.75 -6.68 10.41
N GLU A 140 -0.01 -7.71 10.06
CA GLU A 140 -0.95 -7.74 8.95
C GLU A 140 -2.30 -8.34 9.40
N VAL A 141 -3.35 -8.04 8.64
CA VAL A 141 -4.73 -8.41 9.00
C VAL A 141 -5.13 -9.81 8.51
N TYR A 142 -4.36 -10.41 7.60
CA TYR A 142 -4.73 -11.66 6.93
C TYR A 142 -4.57 -12.90 7.81
N ALA A 143 -3.52 -12.99 8.64
CA ALA A 143 -3.35 -14.10 9.58
C ALA A 143 -4.46 -14.14 10.67
N PRO A 144 -4.80 -13.01 11.33
CA PRO A 144 -5.97 -12.94 12.21
C PRO A 144 -7.28 -13.28 11.49
N SER A 145 -7.43 -12.85 10.23
CA SER A 145 -8.60 -13.16 9.42
C SER A 145 -8.75 -14.66 9.15
N ALA A 146 -7.65 -15.35 8.84
CA ALA A 146 -7.65 -16.80 8.63
C ALA A 146 -8.04 -17.55 9.91
N PHE A 147 -7.50 -17.14 11.06
CA PHE A 147 -7.85 -17.70 12.37
C PHE A 147 -9.34 -17.56 12.66
N ILE A 148 -9.86 -16.34 12.53
CA ILE A 148 -11.28 -16.05 12.78
C ILE A 148 -12.17 -16.87 11.84
N GLY A 149 -11.78 -16.96 10.57
CA GLY A 149 -12.55 -17.72 9.60
C GLY A 149 -12.60 -19.22 9.90
N LEU A 150 -11.47 -19.82 10.27
CA LEU A 150 -11.43 -21.21 10.74
C LEU A 150 -12.23 -21.39 12.03
N LEU A 151 -12.20 -20.43 12.95
CA LEU A 151 -12.96 -20.48 14.20
C LEU A 151 -14.46 -20.50 13.92
N ILE A 152 -14.95 -19.65 13.00
CA ILE A 152 -16.35 -19.63 12.57
C ILE A 152 -16.76 -20.98 11.98
N VAL A 153 -15.94 -21.56 11.09
CA VAL A 153 -16.20 -22.88 10.51
C VAL A 153 -16.17 -23.99 11.57
N TYR A 154 -15.22 -23.95 12.51
CA TYR A 154 -15.17 -24.88 13.62
C TYR A 154 -16.44 -24.80 14.49
N LEU A 155 -16.90 -23.60 14.84
CA LEU A 155 -18.14 -23.38 15.59
C LEU A 155 -19.36 -23.90 14.83
N ALA A 156 -19.44 -23.67 13.51
CA ALA A 156 -20.52 -24.17 12.66
C ALA A 156 -20.56 -25.71 12.63
N ILE A 157 -19.40 -26.37 12.54
CA ILE A 157 -19.29 -27.84 12.60
C ILE A 157 -19.75 -28.36 13.97
N VAL A 158 -19.30 -27.76 15.07
CA VAL A 158 -19.69 -28.17 16.43
C VAL A 158 -21.19 -27.94 16.66
N TRP A 159 -21.74 -26.83 16.16
CA TRP A 159 -23.17 -26.56 16.21
C TRP A 159 -23.99 -27.62 15.48
N ARG A 160 -23.56 -28.02 14.27
CA ARG A 160 -24.20 -29.11 13.53
C ARG A 160 -24.19 -30.40 14.35
N GLU A 161 -23.05 -30.81 14.89
CA GLU A 161 -22.93 -32.03 15.70
C GLU A 161 -23.93 -32.04 16.86
N ARG A 162 -24.02 -30.93 17.61
CA ARG A 162 -24.97 -30.78 18.72
C ARG A 162 -26.42 -30.84 18.24
N THR A 163 -26.71 -30.20 17.11
CA THR A 163 -28.06 -30.15 16.52
C THR A 163 -28.51 -31.52 16.03
N GLU A 164 -27.64 -32.27 15.35
CA GLU A 164 -27.95 -33.62 14.86
C GLU A 164 -28.09 -34.61 16.01
N HIS A 165 -27.21 -34.55 17.02
CA HIS A 165 -27.33 -35.39 18.23
C HIS A 165 -28.63 -35.12 18.99
N ALA A 166 -29.08 -33.87 19.05
CA ALA A 166 -30.36 -33.51 19.66
C ALA A 166 -31.55 -34.07 18.85
N LYS A 167 -31.48 -34.06 17.51
CA LYS A 167 -32.51 -34.67 16.63
C LYS A 167 -32.58 -36.18 16.83
N GLU A 168 -31.43 -36.85 16.94
CA GLU A 168 -31.36 -38.31 17.14
C GLU A 168 -31.94 -38.74 18.50
N LYS A 169 -31.72 -37.96 19.58
CA LYS A 169 -32.26 -38.29 20.91
C LYS A 169 -33.75 -38.03 21.08
N ARG A 170 -34.36 -37.16 20.26
CA ARG A 170 -35.78 -36.80 20.35
C ARG A 170 -36.42 -36.76 18.95
N PRO A 171 -36.56 -37.92 18.28
CA PRO A 171 -37.20 -37.99 16.97
C PRO A 171 -38.69 -37.58 17.07
N GLY A 172 -39.16 -36.74 16.14
CA GLY A 172 -40.58 -36.35 16.02
C GLY A 172 -41.06 -35.18 16.91
N LEU A 173 -40.30 -34.79 17.94
CA LEU A 173 -40.58 -33.57 18.71
C LEU A 173 -40.07 -32.33 17.96
N PRO A 174 -40.72 -31.14 18.11
CA PRO A 174 -40.13 -29.88 17.68
C PRO A 174 -38.70 -29.81 18.23
N LEU A 175 -37.73 -29.47 17.37
CA LEU A 175 -36.32 -29.37 17.73
C LEU A 175 -36.21 -28.79 19.14
N PRO A 176 -35.71 -29.54 20.16
CA PRO A 176 -35.45 -28.91 21.45
C PRO A 176 -34.52 -27.76 21.15
N LYS A 177 -34.87 -26.52 21.57
CA LYS A 177 -34.13 -25.28 21.27
C LYS A 177 -32.66 -25.62 21.11
N ALA A 178 -32.24 -25.84 19.85
CA ALA A 178 -30.90 -26.34 19.61
C ALA A 178 -29.97 -25.30 20.22
N ASP A 179 -28.81 -25.70 20.73
CA ASP A 179 -27.86 -24.77 21.33
C ASP A 179 -27.26 -23.87 20.22
N ASN A 180 -28.10 -22.99 19.69
CA ASN A 180 -27.85 -22.06 18.61
C ASN A 180 -26.92 -20.94 19.10
N ARG A 181 -26.58 -20.92 20.40
CA ARG A 181 -25.61 -20.00 20.99
C ARG A 181 -24.27 -20.06 20.25
N LEU A 182 -23.87 -21.22 19.73
CA LEU A 182 -22.67 -21.36 18.90
C LEU A 182 -22.78 -20.64 17.55
N MET A 183 -23.95 -20.68 16.90
CA MET A 183 -24.19 -19.92 15.66
C MET A 183 -24.31 -18.43 15.94
N LEU A 184 -24.94 -18.05 17.05
CA LEU A 184 -24.97 -16.66 17.50
C LEU A 184 -23.56 -16.13 17.79
N LEU A 185 -22.73 -16.91 18.45
CA LEU A 185 -21.31 -16.59 18.68
C LEU A 185 -20.56 -16.51 17.35
N ALA A 186 -20.80 -17.43 16.41
CA ALA A 186 -20.22 -17.34 15.07
C ALA A 186 -20.63 -16.05 14.36
N PHE A 187 -21.90 -15.63 14.43
CA PHE A 187 -22.36 -14.36 13.86
C PHE A 187 -21.75 -13.15 14.56
N TYR A 188 -21.66 -13.17 15.89
CA TYR A 188 -20.98 -12.14 16.65
C TYR A 188 -19.54 -11.96 16.17
N ILE A 189 -18.81 -13.07 16.06
CA ILE A 189 -17.42 -13.09 15.63
C ILE A 189 -17.29 -12.60 14.18
N VAL A 190 -18.17 -13.01 13.27
CA VAL A 190 -18.19 -12.49 11.89
C VAL A 190 -18.34 -10.97 11.87
N MET A 191 -19.28 -10.43 12.64
CA MET A 191 -19.53 -8.99 12.68
C MET A 191 -18.37 -8.23 13.32
N LEU A 192 -17.78 -8.77 14.39
CA LEU A 192 -16.55 -8.25 14.98
C LEU A 192 -15.38 -8.31 13.99
N ALA A 193 -15.31 -9.35 13.17
CA ALA A 193 -14.23 -9.53 12.19
C ALA A 193 -14.17 -8.39 11.20
N ALA A 194 -15.30 -7.72 10.89
CA ALA A 194 -15.30 -6.51 10.07
C ALA A 194 -14.49 -5.36 10.68
N GLY A 195 -14.23 -5.38 12.00
CA GLY A 195 -13.30 -4.48 12.67
C GLY A 195 -11.82 -4.87 12.54
N ILE A 196 -11.51 -6.05 11.97
CA ILE A 196 -10.15 -6.51 11.65
C ILE A 196 -9.95 -6.50 10.14
N HIS A 197 -10.80 -7.21 9.39
CA HIS A 197 -10.76 -7.27 7.94
C HIS A 197 -12.11 -7.76 7.37
N LEU A 198 -12.39 -7.46 6.10
CA LEU A 198 -13.65 -7.86 5.47
C LEU A 198 -13.65 -9.32 4.95
N THR A 199 -12.50 -9.99 4.84
CA THR A 199 -12.43 -11.37 4.31
C THR A 199 -13.27 -12.37 5.13
N PRO A 200 -13.22 -12.41 6.48
CA PRO A 200 -14.02 -13.37 7.25
C PRO A 200 -15.53 -13.18 7.10
N VAL A 201 -15.99 -11.98 6.72
CA VAL A 201 -17.40 -11.70 6.40
C VAL A 201 -17.90 -12.58 5.26
N MET A 202 -17.04 -12.94 4.33
CA MET A 202 -17.42 -13.77 3.18
C MET A 202 -17.89 -15.18 3.58
N ILE A 203 -17.55 -15.64 4.78
CA ILE A 203 -18.01 -16.94 5.31
C ILE A 203 -19.52 -16.95 5.47
N LEU A 204 -20.17 -15.79 5.61
CA LEU A 204 -21.63 -15.69 5.61
C LEU A 204 -22.24 -16.38 4.37
N PHE A 205 -21.63 -16.24 3.19
CA PHE A 205 -22.11 -16.88 1.96
C PHE A 205 -22.05 -18.41 2.04
N ALA A 206 -21.07 -18.97 2.75
CA ALA A 206 -20.96 -20.42 2.98
C ALA A 206 -21.89 -20.92 4.10
N LEU A 207 -22.18 -20.06 5.09
CA LEU A 207 -23.12 -20.39 6.17
C LEU A 207 -24.56 -20.47 5.68
N ILE A 208 -24.97 -19.73 4.64
CA ILE A 208 -26.33 -19.80 4.07
C ILE A 208 -26.71 -21.24 3.68
N PRO A 209 -26.04 -21.89 2.70
CA PRO A 209 -26.40 -23.25 2.29
C PRO A 209 -26.22 -24.24 3.44
N PHE A 210 -25.23 -24.04 4.31
CA PHE A 210 -25.01 -24.91 5.47
C PHE A 210 -26.16 -24.85 6.49
N ILE A 211 -26.63 -23.64 6.85
CA ILE A 211 -27.77 -23.44 7.74
C ILE A 211 -29.03 -24.06 7.13
N ILE A 212 -29.26 -23.90 5.82
CA ILE A 212 -30.39 -24.52 5.11
C ILE A 212 -30.36 -26.05 5.28
N LEU A 213 -29.19 -26.67 5.10
CA LEU A 213 -29.02 -28.13 5.18
C LEU A 213 -29.07 -28.70 6.61
N VAL A 214 -28.77 -27.89 7.63
CA VAL A 214 -28.74 -28.33 9.03
C VAL A 214 -30.02 -27.97 9.78
N ASN A 215 -30.40 -26.69 9.75
CA ASN A 215 -31.59 -26.15 10.41
C ASN A 215 -32.04 -24.83 9.76
N HIS A 216 -32.87 -24.92 8.72
CA HIS A 216 -33.41 -23.77 7.98
C HIS A 216 -34.21 -22.77 8.85
N ARG A 217 -34.66 -23.15 10.05
CA ARG A 217 -35.36 -22.24 10.98
C ARG A 217 -34.50 -21.08 11.49
N LEU A 218 -33.17 -21.19 11.42
CA LEU A 218 -32.24 -20.12 11.79
C LEU A 218 -32.05 -19.05 10.72
N LEU A 219 -32.51 -19.32 9.50
CA LEU A 219 -32.24 -18.48 8.35
C LEU A 219 -32.80 -17.04 8.49
N PRO A 220 -33.99 -16.79 9.09
CA PRO A 220 -34.48 -15.42 9.30
C PRO A 220 -33.58 -14.54 10.17
N THR A 221 -33.08 -15.05 11.30
CA THR A 221 -32.14 -14.31 12.15
C THR A 221 -30.81 -14.07 11.43
N PHE A 222 -30.38 -15.04 10.63
CA PHE A 222 -29.18 -14.93 9.82
C PHE A 222 -29.29 -13.83 8.76
N PHE A 223 -30.40 -13.78 8.02
CA PHE A 223 -30.65 -12.76 7.01
C PHE A 223 -30.70 -11.35 7.59
N LEU A 224 -31.20 -11.16 8.82
CA LEU A 224 -31.12 -9.87 9.50
C LEU A 224 -29.66 -9.42 9.73
N GLY A 225 -28.79 -10.35 10.14
CA GLY A 225 -27.36 -10.07 10.29
C GLY A 225 -26.69 -9.70 8.97
N VAL A 226 -26.95 -10.46 7.91
CA VAL A 226 -26.46 -10.16 6.55
C VAL A 226 -26.98 -8.81 6.06
N LEU A 227 -28.25 -8.50 6.32
CA LEU A 227 -28.86 -7.24 5.91
C LEU A 227 -28.29 -6.05 6.70
N ALA A 228 -28.15 -6.16 8.02
CA ALA A 228 -27.53 -5.13 8.85
C ALA A 228 -26.10 -4.83 8.38
N LEU A 229 -25.34 -5.88 8.04
CA LEU A 229 -24.02 -5.73 7.45
C LEU A 229 -24.07 -5.09 6.07
N ALA A 230 -25.03 -5.45 5.23
CA ALA A 230 -25.20 -4.84 3.90
C ALA A 230 -25.55 -3.35 3.97
N PHE A 231 -26.36 -2.92 4.95
CA PHE A 231 -26.62 -1.50 5.22
C PHE A 231 -25.40 -0.75 5.74
N MET A 232 -24.56 -1.43 6.53
CA MET A 232 -23.33 -0.85 7.06
C MET A 232 -22.26 -0.67 5.95
N LEU A 233 -22.12 -1.66 5.06
CA LEU A 233 -21.02 -1.71 4.08
C LEU A 233 -21.35 -1.09 2.72
N PHE A 234 -22.63 -0.99 2.33
CA PHE A 234 -23.04 -0.53 1.00
C PHE A 234 -24.02 0.64 1.07
N GLU A 235 -24.01 1.50 0.05
CA GLU A 235 -25.07 2.47 -0.16
C GLU A 235 -26.41 1.76 -0.39
N PRO A 236 -27.54 2.31 0.10
CA PRO A 236 -28.86 1.77 -0.23
C PRO A 236 -29.04 1.62 -1.74
N GLY A 237 -29.24 0.39 -2.21
CA GLY A 237 -29.30 0.06 -3.63
C GLY A 237 -29.40 -1.44 -3.89
N TRP A 238 -28.86 -1.88 -5.03
CA TRP A 238 -29.02 -3.25 -5.51
C TRP A 238 -28.48 -4.35 -4.57
N PRO A 239 -27.42 -4.18 -3.76
CA PRO A 239 -26.96 -5.22 -2.85
C PRO A 239 -27.99 -5.55 -1.76
N GLN A 240 -28.64 -4.53 -1.20
CA GLN A 240 -29.71 -4.71 -0.22
C GLN A 240 -30.95 -5.32 -0.89
N LEU A 241 -31.30 -4.86 -2.09
CA LEU A 241 -32.37 -5.46 -2.90
C LEU A 241 -32.12 -6.95 -3.16
N ALA A 242 -30.89 -7.34 -3.47
CA ALA A 242 -30.52 -8.74 -3.73
C ALA A 242 -30.63 -9.60 -2.46
N VAL A 243 -30.16 -9.12 -1.31
CA VAL A 243 -30.30 -9.83 -0.03
C VAL A 243 -31.78 -10.05 0.31
N VAL A 244 -32.60 -9.02 0.12
CA VAL A 244 -34.04 -9.13 0.40
C VAL A 244 -34.77 -9.97 -0.66
N ALA A 245 -34.40 -9.90 -1.93
CA ALA A 245 -34.96 -10.76 -2.97
C ALA A 245 -34.65 -12.24 -2.69
N LEU A 246 -33.42 -12.57 -2.30
CA LEU A 246 -33.05 -13.93 -1.85
C LEU A 246 -33.88 -14.37 -0.64
N PHE A 247 -34.14 -13.45 0.29
CA PHE A 247 -34.98 -13.73 1.46
C PHE A 247 -36.45 -13.95 1.09
N ALA A 248 -36.98 -13.14 0.17
CA ALA A 248 -38.33 -13.27 -0.35
C ALA A 248 -38.50 -14.58 -1.13
N ILE A 249 -37.54 -14.94 -1.98
CA ILE A 249 -37.51 -16.23 -2.71
C ILE A 249 -37.51 -17.40 -1.72
N TYR A 250 -36.71 -17.34 -0.65
CA TYR A 250 -36.69 -18.38 0.37
C TYR A 250 -38.08 -18.58 1.01
N PHE A 251 -38.73 -17.50 1.45
CA PHE A 251 -40.07 -17.60 2.02
C PHE A 251 -41.12 -18.03 1.00
N PHE A 252 -40.99 -17.62 -0.26
CA PHE A 252 -41.83 -18.10 -1.34
C PHE A 252 -41.72 -19.61 -1.51
N VAL A 253 -40.49 -20.15 -1.58
CA VAL A 253 -40.25 -21.60 -1.68
C VAL A 253 -40.83 -22.34 -0.47
N GLN A 254 -40.67 -21.82 0.74
CA GLN A 254 -41.25 -22.42 1.95
C GLN A 254 -42.78 -22.35 1.96
N ALA A 255 -43.36 -21.25 1.48
CA ALA A 255 -44.80 -21.06 1.40
C ALA A 255 -45.45 -22.02 0.40
N VAL A 256 -44.84 -22.17 -0.77
CA VAL A 256 -45.26 -23.13 -1.82
C VAL A 256 -45.11 -24.58 -1.34
N GLY A 257 -44.07 -24.87 -0.55
CA GLY A 257 -43.83 -26.22 0.00
C GLY A 257 -44.68 -26.58 1.23
N SER A 258 -45.37 -25.62 1.86
CA SER A 258 -46.11 -25.87 3.10
C SER A 258 -47.57 -26.28 2.84
N LYS A 259 -48.01 -27.41 3.42
CA LYS A 259 -49.42 -27.84 3.41
C LYS A 259 -50.34 -26.99 4.31
N LYS A 260 -49.80 -26.01 5.04
CA LYS A 260 -50.52 -25.16 6.02
C LYS A 260 -50.41 -23.67 5.65
N GLY A 261 -51.01 -23.26 4.53
CA GLY A 261 -51.37 -21.86 4.22
C GLY A 261 -50.21 -20.84 4.07
N SER A 262 -50.12 -20.24 2.88
CA SER A 262 -49.07 -19.29 2.45
C SER A 262 -49.26 -17.82 2.91
N GLY A 263 -50.38 -17.48 3.56
CA GLY A 263 -50.78 -16.08 3.82
C GLY A 263 -49.76 -15.21 4.57
N PRO A 264 -49.19 -15.67 5.70
CA PRO A 264 -48.22 -14.87 6.45
C PRO A 264 -46.90 -14.67 5.72
N ALA A 265 -46.40 -15.65 4.96
CA ALA A 265 -45.17 -15.52 4.16
C ALA A 265 -45.31 -14.42 3.07
N PHE A 266 -46.51 -14.26 2.52
CA PHE A 266 -46.86 -13.16 1.63
C PHE A 266 -46.86 -11.79 2.35
N VAL A 267 -47.38 -11.73 3.58
CA VAL A 267 -47.34 -10.52 4.43
C VAL A 267 -45.90 -10.16 4.82
N PHE A 268 -45.03 -11.15 5.11
CA PHE A 268 -43.61 -10.93 5.38
C PHE A 268 -42.86 -10.43 4.15
N GLY A 269 -43.02 -11.10 3.01
CA GLY A 269 -42.44 -10.65 1.74
C GLY A 269 -42.91 -9.25 1.35
N GLY A 270 -44.20 -8.96 1.54
CA GLY A 270 -44.80 -7.65 1.28
C GLY A 270 -44.31 -6.54 2.23
N ALA A 271 -44.23 -6.80 3.53
CA ALA A 271 -43.73 -5.82 4.51
C ALA A 271 -42.24 -5.52 4.31
N TYR A 272 -41.44 -6.53 3.96
CA TYR A 272 -40.02 -6.35 3.62
C TYR A 272 -39.83 -5.63 2.28
N ALA A 273 -40.64 -5.96 1.26
CA ALA A 273 -40.66 -5.26 -0.03
C ALA A 273 -41.11 -3.80 0.09
N LEU A 274 -42.04 -3.51 1.01
CA LEU A 274 -42.45 -2.15 1.33
C LEU A 274 -41.32 -1.38 2.02
N LEU A 275 -40.59 -2.00 2.95
CA LEU A 275 -39.41 -1.42 3.57
C LEU A 275 -38.26 -1.15 2.60
N ILE A 276 -38.05 -2.07 1.65
CA ILE A 276 -37.17 -1.86 0.50
C ILE A 276 -37.61 -0.62 -0.27
N LEU A 277 -38.89 -0.53 -0.63
CA LEU A 277 -39.42 0.57 -1.42
C LEU A 277 -39.22 1.90 -0.69
N LEU A 278 -39.53 1.95 0.61
CA LEU A 278 -39.33 3.13 1.44
C LEU A 278 -37.84 3.48 1.60
N ALA A 279 -36.97 2.52 1.86
CA ALA A 279 -35.52 2.76 1.94
C ALA A 279 -34.93 3.22 0.59
N ALA A 280 -35.39 2.67 -0.53
CA ALA A 280 -34.99 3.05 -1.88
C ALA A 280 -35.48 4.46 -2.26
N LEU A 281 -36.63 4.89 -1.73
CA LEU A 281 -37.18 6.24 -1.90
C LEU A 281 -36.52 7.30 -1.01
N LYS A 282 -35.49 6.95 -0.23
CA LYS A 282 -34.79 7.85 0.71
C LYS A 282 -35.74 8.54 1.72
N VAL A 283 -36.84 7.90 2.10
CA VAL A 283 -37.74 8.49 3.11
C VAL A 283 -37.04 8.52 4.47
N GLY A 284 -37.14 9.65 5.17
CA GLY A 284 -36.30 10.00 6.33
C GLY A 284 -36.28 8.99 7.49
N PRO A 285 -35.36 9.15 8.46
CA PRO A 285 -35.05 8.18 9.51
C PRO A 285 -36.24 7.71 10.34
N VAL A 286 -37.27 8.56 10.48
CA VAL A 286 -38.53 8.24 11.19
C VAL A 286 -39.30 7.10 10.54
N ILE A 287 -39.31 7.02 9.20
CA ILE A 287 -40.03 5.98 8.45
C ILE A 287 -39.24 4.66 8.47
N LEU A 288 -37.91 4.73 8.49
CA LEU A 288 -37.04 3.57 8.69
C LEU A 288 -37.25 2.94 10.07
N ILE A 289 -37.35 3.76 11.12
CA ILE A 289 -37.65 3.33 12.49
C ILE A 289 -39.06 2.71 12.56
N ALA A 290 -40.07 3.35 11.96
CA ALA A 290 -41.42 2.80 11.89
C ALA A 290 -41.47 1.44 11.17
N GLY A 291 -40.71 1.29 10.08
CA GLY A 291 -40.58 0.03 9.36
C GLY A 291 -39.86 -1.06 10.16
N VAL A 292 -38.80 -0.73 10.91
CA VAL A 292 -38.16 -1.66 11.85
C VAL A 292 -39.12 -2.08 12.97
N VAL A 293 -39.93 -1.15 13.49
CA VAL A 293 -40.97 -1.44 14.49
C VAL A 293 -42.05 -2.36 13.90
N LEU A 294 -42.51 -2.10 12.67
CA LEU A 294 -43.48 -2.95 11.97
C LEU A 294 -42.93 -4.34 11.65
N LEU A 295 -41.65 -4.46 11.26
CA LEU A 295 -40.98 -5.74 11.09
C LEU A 295 -40.87 -6.50 12.39
N THR A 296 -40.51 -5.82 13.48
CA THR A 296 -40.40 -6.40 14.81
C THR A 296 -41.78 -6.90 15.25
N ALA A 297 -42.84 -6.11 15.09
CA ALA A 297 -44.22 -6.48 15.37
C ALA A 297 -44.70 -7.67 14.50
N ALA A 298 -44.39 -7.68 13.21
CA ALA A 298 -44.66 -8.81 12.33
C ALA A 298 -43.92 -10.08 12.80
N PHE A 299 -42.66 -9.94 13.23
CA PHE A 299 -41.85 -11.03 13.79
C PHE A 299 -42.44 -11.59 15.08
N PHE A 300 -42.94 -10.73 15.98
CA PHE A 300 -43.67 -11.12 17.19
C PHE A 300 -44.94 -11.92 16.85
N TYR A 301 -45.69 -11.49 15.83
CA TYR A 301 -46.89 -12.20 15.36
C TYR A 301 -46.54 -13.57 14.73
N ALA A 302 -45.47 -13.67 13.93
CA ALA A 302 -45.01 -14.95 13.36
C ALA A 302 -44.38 -15.90 14.38
N GLY A 303 -43.64 -15.39 15.37
CA GLY A 303 -43.07 -16.22 16.43
C GLY A 303 -44.13 -17.05 17.15
N LYS A 304 -45.36 -16.52 17.25
CA LYS A 304 -46.52 -17.21 17.82
C LYS A 304 -47.14 -18.27 16.88
N LYS A 305 -46.97 -18.15 15.56
CA LYS A 305 -47.62 -19.01 14.53
C LYS A 305 -46.69 -20.03 13.85
N TYR A 306 -45.38 -19.77 13.81
CA TYR A 306 -44.37 -20.57 13.07
C TYR A 306 -43.18 -21.05 13.92
N ASP A 307 -43.27 -21.00 15.25
CA ASP A 307 -42.24 -21.55 16.16
C ASP A 307 -40.85 -20.90 15.96
N VAL A 308 -40.81 -19.58 15.68
CA VAL A 308 -39.57 -18.81 15.55
C VAL A 308 -39.08 -18.42 16.95
N ASP A 309 -37.80 -18.70 17.27
CA ASP A 309 -37.24 -18.38 18.59
C ASP A 309 -36.95 -16.88 18.71
N LEU A 310 -37.94 -16.13 19.20
CA LEU A 310 -37.87 -14.69 19.39
C LEU A 310 -36.72 -14.27 20.33
N LYS A 311 -36.40 -15.07 21.35
CA LYS A 311 -35.26 -14.77 22.25
C LYS A 311 -33.95 -14.83 21.49
N PHE A 312 -33.80 -15.83 20.62
CA PHE A 312 -32.63 -15.94 19.75
C PHE A 312 -32.54 -14.78 18.75
N PHE A 313 -33.68 -14.36 18.20
CA PHE A 313 -33.76 -13.22 17.29
C PHE A 313 -33.32 -11.90 17.94
N LEU A 314 -33.89 -11.56 19.11
CA LEU A 314 -33.54 -10.35 19.85
C LEU A 314 -32.07 -10.36 20.29
N LEU A 315 -31.58 -11.51 20.73
CA LEU A 315 -30.18 -11.66 21.10
C LEU A 315 -29.25 -11.52 19.88
N GLY A 316 -29.67 -12.01 18.71
CA GLY A 316 -29.00 -11.77 17.43
C GLY A 316 -28.89 -10.28 17.08
N ALA A 317 -29.98 -9.54 17.20
CA ALA A 317 -30.00 -8.10 16.96
C ALA A 317 -29.08 -7.35 17.94
N LEU A 318 -29.13 -7.68 19.24
CA LEU A 318 -28.26 -7.09 20.26
C LEU A 318 -26.78 -7.34 19.96
N VAL A 319 -26.43 -8.58 19.60
CA VAL A 319 -25.07 -8.99 19.25
C VAL A 319 -24.53 -8.21 18.04
N ILE A 320 -25.37 -7.93 17.05
CA ILE A 320 -25.03 -7.10 15.88
C ILE A 320 -24.69 -5.68 16.31
N VAL A 321 -25.52 -5.07 17.17
CA VAL A 321 -25.29 -3.70 17.67
C VAL A 321 -23.98 -3.63 18.46
N ILE A 322 -23.73 -4.60 19.34
CA ILE A 322 -22.49 -4.68 20.11
C ILE A 322 -21.29 -4.82 19.18
N ALA A 323 -21.35 -5.69 18.17
CA ALA A 323 -20.24 -5.85 17.24
C ALA A 323 -19.98 -4.60 16.38
N ALA A 324 -21.05 -3.95 15.90
CA ALA A 324 -20.96 -2.71 15.15
C ALA A 324 -20.40 -1.55 15.98
N SER A 325 -20.60 -1.56 17.30
CA SER A 325 -20.14 -0.48 18.19
C SER A 325 -18.62 -0.26 18.15
N VAL A 326 -17.83 -1.29 17.84
CA VAL A 326 -16.36 -1.18 17.74
C VAL A 326 -15.94 -0.19 16.65
N GLN A 327 -16.78 0.00 15.63
CA GLN A 327 -16.51 0.93 14.52
C GLN A 327 -16.52 2.40 14.98
N PHE A 328 -17.27 2.73 16.04
CA PHE A 328 -17.30 4.08 16.59
C PHE A 328 -15.96 4.54 17.17
N TYR A 329 -15.03 3.60 17.43
CA TYR A 329 -13.63 3.94 17.74
C TYR A 329 -13.05 4.92 16.71
N LEU A 330 -13.31 4.71 15.42
CA LEU A 330 -12.77 5.54 14.34
C LEU A 330 -13.20 7.00 14.51
N MET A 331 -14.49 7.23 14.79
CA MET A 331 -15.04 8.57 14.95
C MET A 331 -14.53 9.24 16.24
N VAL A 332 -14.56 8.52 17.37
CA VAL A 332 -14.08 9.02 18.66
C VAL A 332 -12.61 9.41 18.57
N ARG A 333 -11.79 8.54 17.99
CA ARG A 333 -10.35 8.77 17.93
C ARG A 333 -9.98 9.83 16.91
N ALA A 334 -10.62 9.86 15.74
CA ALA A 334 -10.40 10.92 14.75
C ALA A 334 -10.67 12.34 15.31
N GLN A 335 -11.66 12.50 16.21
CA GLN A 335 -11.96 13.79 16.85
C GLN A 335 -10.84 14.30 17.77
N GLN A 336 -9.99 13.41 18.27
CA GLN A 336 -8.83 13.72 19.11
C GLN A 336 -7.57 14.05 18.30
N HIS A 337 -7.66 14.04 16.96
CA HIS A 337 -6.58 14.37 16.03
C HIS A 337 -5.28 13.59 16.29
N PRO A 338 -5.31 12.24 16.27
CA PRO A 338 -4.09 11.46 16.38
C PRO A 338 -3.14 11.79 15.23
N SER A 339 -1.84 11.57 15.46
CA SER A 339 -0.77 11.83 14.49
C SER A 339 -0.99 11.13 13.14
N ILE A 340 -1.50 9.89 13.17
CA ILE A 340 -2.00 9.15 12.02
C ILE A 340 -3.52 9.11 12.12
N ASN A 341 -4.19 9.83 11.21
CA ASN A 341 -5.63 9.99 11.15
C ASN A 341 -6.13 9.92 9.70
N MET A 342 -6.05 8.74 9.06
CA MET A 342 -6.40 8.62 7.65
C MET A 342 -7.89 8.87 7.39
N VAL A 343 -8.20 9.66 6.37
CA VAL A 343 -9.55 10.10 5.96
C VAL A 343 -10.28 10.98 6.98
N ASN A 344 -9.80 11.06 8.23
CA ASN A 344 -10.37 11.84 9.32
C ASN A 344 -11.89 11.63 9.47
N PRO A 345 -12.35 10.42 9.88
CA PRO A 345 -13.77 10.09 10.06
C PRO A 345 -14.42 10.73 11.31
N SER A 346 -14.09 12.00 11.61
CA SER A 346 -14.55 12.70 12.82
C SER A 346 -16.04 13.08 12.80
N THR A 347 -16.67 13.09 11.62
CA THR A 347 -18.10 13.40 11.40
C THR A 347 -18.83 12.18 10.86
N TRP A 348 -20.16 12.15 10.99
CA TRP A 348 -20.98 11.03 10.51
C TRP A 348 -20.78 10.73 9.02
N ASP A 349 -20.78 11.77 8.18
CA ASP A 349 -20.64 11.60 6.72
C ASP A 349 -19.26 11.03 6.35
N ARG A 350 -18.19 11.52 6.97
CA ARG A 350 -16.82 10.98 6.76
C ARG A 350 -16.65 9.58 7.35
N PHE A 351 -17.31 9.28 8.46
CA PHE A 351 -17.33 7.95 9.04
C PHE A 351 -18.01 6.94 8.09
N ILE A 352 -19.18 7.29 7.56
CA ILE A 352 -19.88 6.45 6.58
C ILE A 352 -19.08 6.30 5.29
N SER A 353 -18.41 7.36 4.82
CA SER A 353 -17.58 7.28 3.62
C SER A 353 -16.39 6.32 3.79
N VAL A 354 -15.77 6.28 4.98
CA VAL A 354 -14.73 5.29 5.33
C VAL A 354 -15.26 3.87 5.30
N LEU A 355 -16.42 3.60 5.93
CA LEU A 355 -17.02 2.26 5.95
C LEU A 355 -17.40 1.77 4.55
N ARG A 356 -17.91 2.68 3.70
CA ARG A 356 -18.29 2.40 2.30
C ARG A 356 -17.12 2.41 1.33
N ARG A 357 -15.94 2.78 1.82
CA ARG A 357 -14.70 2.85 1.06
C ARG A 357 -14.72 3.86 -0.10
N GLU A 358 -15.47 4.96 0.03
CA GLU A 358 -15.64 5.97 -1.03
C GLU A 358 -14.32 6.66 -1.43
N GLN A 359 -13.34 6.72 -0.54
CA GLN A 359 -12.03 7.32 -0.80
C GLN A 359 -11.21 6.60 -1.90
N TYR A 360 -11.54 5.35 -2.23
CA TYR A 360 -10.91 4.66 -3.35
C TYR A 360 -11.62 4.95 -4.68
N GLY A 361 -12.62 5.84 -4.68
CA GLY A 361 -13.44 6.28 -5.80
C GLY A 361 -14.89 5.82 -5.68
N ARG A 362 -15.86 6.72 -5.92
CA ARG A 362 -17.27 6.35 -6.15
C ARG A 362 -17.36 5.40 -7.37
N PRO A 363 -18.37 4.52 -7.47
CA PRO A 363 -18.51 3.55 -8.55
C PRO A 363 -18.83 4.22 -9.90
N THR A 364 -17.92 5.01 -10.45
CA THR A 364 -17.74 5.16 -11.89
C THR A 364 -16.95 3.96 -12.39
N VAL A 365 -17.15 3.60 -13.66
CA VAL A 365 -16.59 2.52 -14.52
C VAL A 365 -15.36 1.71 -14.00
N GLN A 366 -14.46 2.29 -13.21
CA GLN A 366 -13.23 1.71 -12.65
C GLN A 366 -13.41 0.91 -11.34
N ASN A 367 -14.46 1.15 -10.55
CA ASN A 367 -14.70 0.47 -9.26
C ASN A 367 -15.95 -0.43 -9.24
N GLN A 368 -16.51 -0.69 -10.41
CA GLN A 368 -17.61 -1.63 -10.57
C GLN A 368 -17.04 -3.05 -10.73
N ILE A 369 -17.81 -4.09 -10.39
CA ILE A 369 -17.48 -5.48 -10.80
C ILE A 369 -17.49 -5.55 -12.35
N TRP A 370 -18.29 -4.70 -12.99
CA TRP A 370 -18.43 -4.55 -14.43
C TRP A 370 -18.50 -3.06 -14.83
N PRO A 371 -17.71 -2.57 -15.80
CA PRO A 371 -16.73 -3.31 -16.58
C PRO A 371 -15.47 -3.65 -15.79
N ARG A 372 -14.71 -4.61 -16.31
CA ARG A 372 -13.53 -5.17 -15.64
C ARG A 372 -12.34 -4.22 -15.75
N LYS A 373 -11.50 -4.10 -14.72
CA LYS A 373 -10.27 -3.26 -14.78
C LYS A 373 -9.29 -3.69 -15.86
N THR A 374 -9.37 -4.95 -16.29
CA THR A 374 -8.58 -5.48 -17.41
C THR A 374 -9.02 -4.98 -18.77
N VAL A 375 -10.22 -4.40 -18.89
CA VAL A 375 -10.84 -3.98 -20.17
C VAL A 375 -10.61 -2.50 -20.43
N VAL A 376 -10.31 -1.70 -19.39
CA VAL A 376 -10.23 -0.23 -19.48
C VAL A 376 -8.92 0.28 -18.89
N HIS A 377 -8.26 1.21 -19.59
CA HIS A 377 -7.07 1.87 -19.10
C HIS A 377 -7.43 2.82 -17.93
N PRO A 378 -6.75 2.74 -16.79
CA PRO A 378 -7.13 3.49 -15.59
C PRO A 378 -6.93 4.99 -15.74
N ASP A 379 -5.89 5.40 -16.46
CA ASP A 379 -5.54 6.82 -16.56
C ASP A 379 -6.29 7.54 -17.68
N THR A 380 -6.68 6.84 -18.75
CA THR A 380 -7.30 7.43 -19.95
C THR A 380 -8.76 7.05 -20.12
N GLY A 381 -9.25 6.03 -19.40
CA GLY A 381 -10.61 5.49 -19.57
C GLY A 381 -10.86 4.78 -20.90
N GLN A 382 -9.83 4.61 -21.73
CA GLN A 382 -9.95 3.98 -23.05
C GLN A 382 -10.00 2.45 -22.95
N PRO A 383 -10.70 1.75 -23.86
CA PRO A 383 -10.64 0.29 -23.93
C PRO A 383 -9.21 -0.19 -24.19
N THR A 384 -8.80 -1.24 -23.49
CA THR A 384 -7.50 -1.91 -23.67
C THR A 384 -7.45 -2.85 -24.88
N GLY A 385 -8.60 -3.08 -25.52
CA GLY A 385 -8.77 -4.12 -26.54
C GLY A 385 -8.99 -5.54 -25.98
N VAL A 386 -8.87 -5.75 -24.67
CA VAL A 386 -9.14 -7.05 -24.04
C VAL A 386 -10.64 -7.18 -23.72
N GLY A 387 -11.28 -8.24 -24.21
CA GLY A 387 -12.68 -8.53 -23.88
C GLY A 387 -12.90 -8.96 -22.42
N VAL A 388 -14.11 -8.78 -21.89
CA VAL A 388 -14.50 -9.14 -20.52
C VAL A 388 -14.13 -10.58 -20.14
N ILE A 389 -14.46 -11.54 -21.01
CA ILE A 389 -14.22 -12.98 -20.78
C ILE A 389 -12.72 -13.26 -20.74
N ALA A 390 -11.95 -12.72 -21.68
CA ALA A 390 -10.51 -12.88 -21.72
C ALA A 390 -9.84 -12.26 -20.48
N GLY A 391 -10.27 -11.07 -20.07
CA GLY A 391 -9.78 -10.42 -18.86
C GLY A 391 -10.06 -11.23 -17.59
N LEU A 392 -11.27 -11.79 -17.44
CA LEU A 392 -11.60 -12.67 -16.32
C LEU A 392 -10.79 -13.97 -16.35
N PHE A 393 -10.63 -14.59 -17.53
CA PHE A 393 -9.78 -15.77 -17.70
C PHE A 393 -8.36 -15.52 -17.19
N TRP A 394 -7.73 -14.41 -17.59
CA TRP A 394 -6.37 -14.09 -17.15
C TRP A 394 -6.26 -13.85 -15.66
N GLN A 395 -7.26 -13.22 -15.04
CA GLN A 395 -7.28 -13.12 -13.58
C GLN A 395 -7.38 -14.47 -12.86
N ILE A 396 -8.17 -15.40 -13.40
CA ILE A 396 -8.24 -16.76 -12.88
C ILE A 396 -6.89 -17.46 -13.05
N VAL A 397 -6.21 -17.25 -14.18
CA VAL A 397 -4.84 -17.74 -14.39
C VAL A 397 -3.88 -17.18 -13.33
N PHE A 398 -3.98 -15.90 -12.97
CA PHE A 398 -3.17 -15.33 -11.88
C PHE A 398 -3.51 -15.94 -10.51
N TYR A 399 -4.77 -16.24 -10.21
CA TYR A 399 -5.11 -16.99 -9.01
C TYR A 399 -4.40 -18.36 -9.00
N PHE A 400 -4.39 -19.09 -10.12
CA PHE A 400 -3.67 -20.37 -10.19
C PHE A 400 -2.16 -20.21 -10.04
N LYS A 401 -1.56 -19.17 -10.62
CA LYS A 401 -0.15 -18.80 -10.37
C LYS A 401 0.10 -18.70 -8.86
N TYR A 402 -0.70 -17.91 -8.15
CA TYR A 402 -0.56 -17.74 -6.69
C TYR A 402 -0.84 -19.02 -5.92
N PHE A 403 -1.82 -19.82 -6.35
CA PHE A 403 -2.13 -21.10 -5.74
C PHE A 403 -0.94 -22.07 -5.82
N PHE A 404 -0.24 -22.14 -6.95
CA PHE A 404 0.93 -23.00 -7.08
C PHE A 404 2.16 -22.46 -6.35
N TRP A 405 2.26 -21.14 -6.15
CA TRP A 405 3.33 -20.53 -5.34
C TRP A 405 3.33 -21.01 -3.89
N GLN A 406 2.16 -21.34 -3.35
CA GLN A 406 2.03 -21.81 -1.97
C GLN A 406 2.90 -23.03 -1.69
N TRP A 407 3.10 -23.87 -2.71
CA TRP A 407 3.79 -25.15 -2.60
C TRP A 407 5.25 -25.07 -3.08
N GLY A 408 5.83 -23.87 -3.18
CA GLY A 408 7.26 -23.68 -3.47
C GLY A 408 7.65 -23.66 -4.95
N LEU A 409 6.67 -23.62 -5.86
CA LEU A 409 6.93 -23.67 -7.30
C LEU A 409 7.80 -22.50 -7.81
N GLN A 410 7.64 -21.31 -7.23
CA GLN A 410 8.42 -20.12 -7.61
C GLN A 410 9.86 -20.11 -7.08
N ASN A 411 10.13 -20.90 -6.04
CA ASN A 411 11.39 -20.81 -5.28
C ASN A 411 12.46 -21.79 -5.78
N LEU A 412 12.09 -22.72 -6.66
CA LEU A 412 13.03 -23.59 -7.36
C LEU A 412 13.47 -22.90 -8.65
N ALA A 413 14.72 -22.43 -8.72
CA ALA A 413 15.36 -21.95 -9.95
C ALA A 413 16.14 -23.06 -10.66
N GLY A 414 16.40 -22.90 -11.97
CA GLY A 414 17.18 -23.86 -12.76
C GLY A 414 16.35 -24.70 -13.76
N LYS A 415 17.07 -25.37 -14.67
CA LYS A 415 16.53 -26.19 -15.77
C LYS A 415 16.95 -27.67 -15.68
N SER A 416 17.56 -28.08 -14.56
CA SER A 416 17.98 -29.49 -14.37
C SER A 416 16.77 -30.43 -14.35
N ALA A 417 16.95 -31.69 -14.76
CA ALA A 417 15.89 -32.70 -14.72
C ALA A 417 15.30 -32.85 -13.31
N LEU A 418 16.15 -32.83 -12.27
CA LEU A 418 15.72 -32.89 -10.87
C LEU A 418 14.81 -31.71 -10.51
N THR A 419 15.18 -30.49 -10.88
CA THR A 419 14.35 -29.29 -10.63
C THR A 419 13.02 -29.33 -11.39
N VAL A 420 12.99 -29.89 -12.60
CA VAL A 420 11.76 -30.06 -13.39
C VAL A 420 10.83 -31.07 -12.71
N ILE A 421 11.36 -32.21 -12.29
CA ILE A 421 10.60 -33.25 -11.57
C ILE A 421 10.08 -32.70 -10.23
N ALA A 422 10.93 -32.01 -9.45
CA ALA A 422 10.54 -31.41 -8.19
C ALA A 422 9.40 -30.40 -8.37
N ARG A 423 9.49 -29.51 -9.37
CA ARG A 423 8.40 -28.57 -9.71
C ARG A 423 7.11 -29.29 -10.09
N ALA A 424 7.19 -30.34 -10.91
CA ALA A 424 6.03 -31.14 -11.30
C ALA A 424 5.36 -31.79 -10.07
N LEU A 425 6.14 -32.37 -9.16
CA LEU A 425 5.64 -32.97 -7.92
C LEU A 425 5.01 -31.93 -6.98
N LEU A 426 5.69 -30.81 -6.74
CA LEU A 426 5.19 -29.70 -5.91
C LEU A 426 3.90 -29.09 -6.46
N ALA A 427 3.70 -29.09 -7.78
CA ALA A 427 2.44 -28.68 -8.39
C ALA A 427 1.36 -29.77 -8.28
N ALA A 428 1.68 -31.04 -8.56
CA ALA A 428 0.70 -32.11 -8.69
C ALA A 428 0.20 -32.67 -7.35
N VAL A 429 1.10 -32.94 -6.40
CA VAL A 429 0.75 -33.65 -5.16
C VAL A 429 -0.27 -32.88 -4.31
N PRO A 430 -0.10 -31.57 -4.02
CA PRO A 430 -1.09 -30.83 -3.24
C PRO A 430 -2.45 -30.76 -3.95
N VAL A 431 -2.47 -30.67 -5.28
CA VAL A 431 -3.71 -30.66 -6.08
C VAL A 431 -4.42 -32.00 -5.99
N ILE A 432 -3.71 -33.11 -6.23
CA ILE A 432 -4.26 -34.47 -6.18
C ILE A 432 -4.84 -34.76 -4.79
N LEU A 433 -4.08 -34.45 -3.73
CA LEU A 433 -4.55 -34.62 -2.36
C LEU A 433 -5.80 -33.77 -2.09
N GLY A 434 -5.81 -32.49 -2.48
CA GLY A 434 -6.97 -31.64 -2.29
C GLY A 434 -8.23 -32.13 -3.03
N VAL A 435 -8.09 -32.59 -4.28
CA VAL A 435 -9.19 -33.16 -5.06
C VAL A 435 -9.71 -34.46 -4.44
N PHE A 436 -8.82 -35.35 -3.99
CA PHE A 436 -9.21 -36.57 -3.28
C PHE A 436 -9.91 -36.24 -1.95
N GLY A 437 -9.50 -35.17 -1.27
CA GLY A 437 -10.15 -34.69 -0.08
C GLY A 437 -11.58 -34.20 -0.33
N LEU A 438 -11.78 -33.40 -1.38
CA LEU A 438 -13.10 -32.97 -1.82
C LEU A 438 -14.00 -34.14 -2.21
N TYR A 439 -13.45 -35.11 -2.96
CA TYR A 439 -14.14 -36.35 -3.29
C TYR A 439 -14.56 -37.13 -2.03
N SER A 440 -13.66 -37.25 -1.05
CA SER A 440 -13.92 -37.94 0.21
C SER A 440 -15.09 -37.31 0.99
N LEU A 441 -15.10 -35.98 1.06
CA LEU A 441 -16.17 -35.20 1.67
C LEU A 441 -17.50 -35.40 0.92
N ALA A 442 -17.50 -35.26 -0.41
CA ALA A 442 -18.72 -35.42 -1.22
C ALA A 442 -19.37 -36.80 -1.06
N LYS A 443 -18.53 -37.84 -0.96
CA LYS A 443 -18.94 -39.24 -0.77
C LYS A 443 -19.54 -39.49 0.62
N ARG A 444 -19.03 -38.84 1.67
CA ARG A 444 -19.32 -39.22 3.07
C ARG A 444 -20.18 -38.24 3.84
N ASP A 445 -20.10 -36.94 3.55
CA ASP A 445 -20.87 -35.91 4.25
C ASP A 445 -21.19 -34.70 3.37
N ARG A 446 -22.39 -34.71 2.77
CA ARG A 446 -22.85 -33.63 1.87
C ARG A 446 -22.96 -32.27 2.56
N LYS A 447 -23.24 -32.21 3.87
CA LYS A 447 -23.43 -30.93 4.57
C LYS A 447 -22.08 -30.24 4.78
N LEU A 448 -21.08 -31.00 5.21
CA LEU A 448 -19.71 -30.49 5.37
C LEU A 448 -19.05 -30.23 4.02
N PHE A 449 -19.32 -31.06 3.02
CA PHE A 449 -18.87 -30.82 1.65
C PHE A 449 -19.29 -29.43 1.17
N TRP A 450 -20.58 -29.08 1.25
CA TRP A 450 -21.05 -27.77 0.81
C TRP A 450 -20.52 -26.62 1.67
N LEU A 451 -20.43 -26.78 3.00
CA LEU A 451 -19.84 -25.76 3.86
C LEU A 451 -18.40 -25.42 3.43
N LEU A 452 -17.54 -26.44 3.32
CA LEU A 452 -16.12 -26.24 3.05
C LEU A 452 -15.86 -25.87 1.59
N LEU A 453 -16.58 -26.47 0.63
CA LEU A 453 -16.48 -26.13 -0.79
C LEU A 453 -16.93 -24.69 -1.05
N THR A 454 -18.09 -24.28 -0.55
CA THR A 454 -18.55 -22.89 -0.76
C THR A 454 -17.61 -21.90 -0.09
N THR A 455 -17.08 -22.21 1.10
CA THR A 455 -16.07 -21.35 1.73
C THR A 455 -14.83 -21.20 0.85
N PHE A 456 -14.30 -22.30 0.31
CA PHE A 456 -13.16 -22.27 -0.62
C PHE A 456 -13.46 -21.49 -1.90
N LEU A 457 -14.60 -21.74 -2.56
CA LEU A 457 -14.96 -21.08 -3.82
C LEU A 457 -15.12 -19.57 -3.65
N VAL A 458 -15.74 -19.14 -2.54
CA VAL A 458 -15.89 -17.72 -2.23
C VAL A 458 -14.54 -17.08 -1.91
N ALA A 459 -13.68 -17.76 -1.13
CA ALA A 459 -12.34 -17.26 -0.78
C ALA A 459 -11.32 -17.32 -1.94
N SER A 460 -11.67 -17.95 -3.07
CA SER A 460 -10.83 -18.06 -4.27
C SER A 460 -11.45 -17.28 -5.43
N PHE A 461 -12.25 -17.94 -6.26
CA PHE A 461 -12.84 -17.37 -7.46
C PHE A 461 -13.84 -16.24 -7.14
N GLY A 462 -14.55 -16.33 -6.02
CA GLY A 462 -15.41 -15.25 -5.53
C GLY A 462 -14.64 -13.95 -5.29
N LEU A 463 -13.46 -14.04 -4.67
CA LEU A 463 -12.57 -12.88 -4.50
C LEU A 463 -11.99 -12.38 -5.81
N VAL A 464 -11.65 -13.25 -6.77
CA VAL A 464 -11.19 -12.81 -8.11
C VAL A 464 -12.24 -11.92 -8.78
N ILE A 465 -13.50 -12.35 -8.74
CA ILE A 465 -14.63 -11.58 -9.31
C ILE A 465 -14.83 -10.28 -8.53
N TYR A 466 -14.87 -10.36 -7.19
CA TYR A 466 -15.14 -9.21 -6.33
C TYR A 466 -14.06 -8.13 -6.40
N LEU A 467 -12.78 -8.51 -6.33
CA LEU A 467 -11.67 -7.56 -6.30
C LEU A 467 -11.45 -6.86 -7.65
N ASN A 468 -11.88 -7.48 -8.76
CA ASN A 468 -11.75 -6.95 -10.11
C ASN A 468 -10.36 -6.33 -10.38
N MET A 469 -9.29 -7.03 -9.98
CA MET A 469 -7.90 -6.56 -10.08
C MET A 469 -7.43 -6.28 -11.53
N ARG A 470 -6.33 -5.55 -11.71
CA ARG A 470 -5.63 -5.48 -13.00
C ARG A 470 -4.89 -6.80 -13.29
N PHE A 471 -4.14 -6.84 -14.38
CA PHE A 471 -3.22 -7.95 -14.64
C PHE A 471 -2.16 -8.02 -13.54
N GLY A 472 -1.72 -9.23 -13.17
CA GLY A 472 -0.72 -9.44 -12.11
C GLY A 472 0.58 -8.70 -12.38
N HIS A 473 1.31 -8.39 -11.31
CA HIS A 473 2.55 -7.59 -11.37
C HIS A 473 3.63 -8.27 -12.21
N THR A 474 3.85 -9.56 -11.98
CA THR A 474 4.73 -10.41 -12.80
C THR A 474 3.96 -11.55 -13.47
N GLY A 475 4.53 -12.14 -14.52
CA GLY A 475 4.00 -13.33 -15.17
C GLY A 475 3.83 -13.16 -16.69
N PRO A 476 3.62 -14.26 -17.41
CA PRO A 476 3.45 -14.21 -18.85
C PRO A 476 2.13 -13.53 -19.19
N LEU A 477 2.22 -12.28 -19.66
CA LEU A 477 1.14 -11.68 -20.44
C LEU A 477 1.11 -12.40 -21.80
N PRO A 478 -0.06 -12.67 -22.38
CA PRO A 478 -0.12 -13.23 -23.73
C PRO A 478 0.56 -12.29 -24.74
N LYS A 479 1.07 -12.88 -25.83
CA LYS A 479 1.72 -12.14 -26.92
C LYS A 479 0.77 -11.03 -27.41
N GLY A 480 1.29 -9.81 -27.54
CA GLY A 480 0.51 -8.62 -27.93
C GLY A 480 -0.13 -7.85 -26.77
N MET A 481 0.02 -8.29 -25.51
CA MET A 481 -0.49 -7.58 -24.32
C MET A 481 0.62 -6.94 -23.47
N ALA A 482 1.83 -6.79 -24.01
CA ALA A 482 2.89 -6.05 -23.35
C ALA A 482 2.52 -4.55 -23.25
N GLY A 483 2.75 -3.94 -22.09
CA GLY A 483 2.43 -2.53 -21.84
C GLY A 483 1.03 -2.26 -21.29
N LEU A 484 0.21 -3.29 -21.05
CA LEU A 484 -1.07 -3.12 -20.35
C LEU A 484 -0.86 -2.76 -18.87
N PRO A 485 -1.78 -1.98 -18.25
CA PRO A 485 -1.72 -1.65 -16.84
C PRO A 485 -1.72 -2.90 -15.94
N GLN A 486 -0.68 -3.05 -15.14
CA GLN A 486 -0.54 -4.13 -14.15
C GLN A 486 -0.78 -3.61 -12.72
N GLU A 487 -0.94 -4.56 -11.80
CA GLU A 487 -0.88 -4.28 -10.36
C GLU A 487 0.54 -3.88 -9.94
N VAL A 488 0.63 -3.01 -8.92
CA VAL A 488 1.90 -2.51 -8.38
C VAL A 488 2.69 -3.57 -7.61
N ARG A 489 2.02 -4.62 -7.13
CA ARG A 489 2.62 -5.79 -6.48
C ARG A 489 1.73 -7.01 -6.67
N GLU A 490 2.28 -8.18 -6.40
CA GLU A 490 1.52 -9.43 -6.35
C GLU A 490 0.43 -9.36 -5.27
N ARG A 491 -0.68 -10.05 -5.52
CA ARG A 491 -1.93 -9.95 -4.73
C ARG A 491 -2.36 -11.30 -4.13
N ASP A 492 -1.41 -12.21 -3.95
CA ASP A 492 -1.61 -13.55 -3.40
C ASP A 492 -2.15 -13.53 -1.96
N TYR A 493 -1.71 -12.58 -1.14
CA TYR A 493 -2.10 -12.43 0.26
C TYR A 493 -3.64 -12.29 0.46
N PHE A 494 -4.38 -11.74 -0.50
CA PHE A 494 -5.86 -11.68 -0.44
C PHE A 494 -6.51 -13.06 -0.39
N PHE A 495 -5.87 -14.06 -0.99
CA PHE A 495 -6.37 -15.42 -1.13
C PHE A 495 -5.83 -16.36 -0.06
N THR A 496 -5.10 -15.87 0.94
CA THR A 496 -4.53 -16.67 2.05
C THR A 496 -5.54 -17.63 2.65
N PHE A 497 -6.77 -17.18 2.81
CA PHE A 497 -7.85 -18.01 3.35
C PHE A 497 -8.20 -19.21 2.47
N SER A 498 -8.11 -19.10 1.14
CA SER A 498 -8.31 -20.23 0.23
C SER A 498 -7.20 -21.29 0.36
N TYR A 499 -5.95 -20.86 0.59
CA TYR A 499 -4.79 -21.75 0.71
C TYR A 499 -4.84 -22.54 2.02
N VAL A 500 -5.24 -21.89 3.11
CA VAL A 500 -5.50 -22.52 4.41
C VAL A 500 -6.58 -23.61 4.29
N PHE A 501 -7.66 -23.35 3.54
CA PHE A 501 -8.71 -24.33 3.29
C PHE A 501 -8.24 -25.47 2.39
N TRP A 502 -7.36 -25.18 1.43
CA TRP A 502 -6.74 -26.25 0.65
C TRP A 502 -5.90 -27.18 1.53
N GLY A 503 -5.22 -26.64 2.55
CA GLY A 503 -4.55 -27.43 3.60
C GLY A 503 -5.49 -28.44 4.28
N LEU A 504 -6.73 -28.05 4.63
CA LEU A 504 -7.75 -28.99 5.13
C LEU A 504 -8.02 -30.12 4.13
N PHE A 505 -8.20 -29.75 2.85
CA PHE A 505 -8.48 -30.73 1.79
C PHE A 505 -7.32 -31.70 1.58
N THR A 506 -6.07 -31.27 1.69
CA THR A 506 -4.92 -32.20 1.63
C THR A 506 -4.98 -33.25 2.74
N GLY A 507 -5.36 -32.86 3.97
CA GLY A 507 -5.59 -33.79 5.07
C GLY A 507 -6.72 -34.80 4.77
N PHE A 508 -7.84 -34.35 4.21
CA PHE A 508 -8.90 -35.25 3.75
C PHE A 508 -8.47 -36.16 2.59
N GLY A 509 -7.57 -35.70 1.71
CA GLY A 509 -7.00 -36.50 0.63
C GLY A 509 -6.15 -37.65 1.15
N VAL A 510 -5.28 -37.37 2.12
CA VAL A 510 -4.50 -38.40 2.82
C VAL A 510 -5.43 -39.42 3.48
N PHE A 511 -6.51 -38.95 4.12
CA PHE A 511 -7.54 -39.84 4.66
C PHE A 511 -8.17 -40.73 3.58
N GLU A 512 -8.49 -40.19 2.40
CA GLU A 512 -9.07 -40.97 1.30
C GLU A 512 -8.11 -42.05 0.80
N ILE A 513 -6.83 -41.71 0.60
CA ILE A 513 -5.82 -42.69 0.15
C ILE A 513 -5.72 -43.84 1.16
N ILE A 514 -5.65 -43.53 2.46
CA ILE A 514 -5.63 -44.54 3.53
C ILE A 514 -6.91 -45.38 3.47
N ALA A 515 -8.06 -44.75 3.25
CA ALA A 515 -9.34 -45.41 3.17
C ALA A 515 -9.41 -46.39 1.98
N SER A 516 -9.00 -45.96 0.79
CA SER A 516 -8.99 -46.77 -0.43
C SER A 516 -8.03 -47.95 -0.32
N ILE A 517 -6.80 -47.74 0.19
CA ILE A 517 -5.83 -48.83 0.37
C ILE A 517 -6.34 -49.87 1.37
N LYS A 518 -7.01 -49.42 2.44
CA LYS A 518 -7.57 -50.34 3.43
C LYS A 518 -8.71 -51.19 2.84
N GLU A 519 -9.55 -50.65 1.97
CA GLU A 519 -10.57 -51.44 1.26
C GLU A 519 -9.94 -52.57 0.43
N SER A 520 -8.73 -52.36 -0.12
CA SER A 520 -7.98 -53.37 -0.88
C SER A 520 -7.21 -54.39 -0.03
N LEU A 521 -6.85 -54.07 1.22
CA LEU A 521 -6.00 -54.91 2.07
C LEU A 521 -6.81 -55.74 3.09
N ARG A 522 -6.71 -57.08 3.01
CA ARG A 522 -7.41 -58.01 3.93
C ARG A 522 -6.81 -58.08 5.35
N LYS A 523 -5.50 -57.78 5.54
CA LYS A 523 -4.79 -57.94 6.83
C LYS A 523 -4.73 -56.64 7.64
N LYS A 524 -5.10 -56.70 8.93
CA LYS A 524 -5.11 -55.55 9.87
C LYS A 524 -3.75 -54.86 10.06
N ILE A 525 -2.65 -55.63 10.04
CA ILE A 525 -1.29 -55.09 10.17
C ILE A 525 -0.91 -54.28 8.92
N ALA A 526 -1.19 -54.83 7.73
CA ALA A 526 -0.91 -54.17 6.46
C ALA A 526 -1.64 -52.82 6.35
N SER A 527 -2.90 -52.73 6.81
CA SER A 527 -3.62 -51.45 6.82
C SER A 527 -3.03 -50.41 7.78
N ARG A 528 -2.44 -50.83 8.91
CA ARG A 528 -1.76 -49.91 9.85
C ARG A 528 -0.46 -49.39 9.25
N VAL A 529 0.34 -50.28 8.65
CA VAL A 529 1.58 -49.91 7.97
C VAL A 529 1.27 -48.92 6.84
N ALA A 530 0.29 -49.22 5.99
CA ALA A 530 -0.13 -48.31 4.92
C ALA A 530 -0.56 -46.93 5.46
N ALA A 531 -1.34 -46.88 6.55
CA ALA A 531 -1.76 -45.62 7.16
C ALA A 531 -0.57 -44.79 7.68
N ILE A 532 0.43 -45.45 8.29
CA ILE A 532 1.66 -44.80 8.73
C ILE A 532 2.44 -44.29 7.52
N THR A 533 2.71 -45.14 6.53
CA THR A 533 3.48 -44.78 5.32
C THR A 533 2.87 -43.59 4.58
N VAL A 534 1.56 -43.62 4.32
CA VAL A 534 0.88 -42.54 3.58
C VAL A 534 0.87 -41.24 4.38
N SER A 535 0.64 -41.32 5.69
CA SER A 535 0.66 -40.13 6.56
C SER A 535 2.06 -39.53 6.67
N SER A 536 3.07 -40.38 6.87
CA SER A 536 4.48 -39.96 6.91
C SER A 536 4.94 -39.37 5.59
N ALA A 537 4.55 -39.95 4.45
CA ALA A 537 4.84 -39.40 3.13
C ALA A 537 4.21 -38.01 2.96
N GLY A 538 2.94 -37.84 3.38
CA GLY A 538 2.28 -36.53 3.36
C GLY A 538 2.98 -35.49 4.25
N ALA A 539 3.39 -35.87 5.46
CA ALA A 539 4.11 -34.98 6.37
C ALA A 539 5.50 -34.60 5.85
N VAL A 540 6.26 -35.57 5.33
CA VAL A 540 7.58 -35.33 4.71
C VAL A 540 7.45 -34.42 3.50
N PHE A 541 6.42 -34.59 2.67
CA PHE A 541 6.17 -33.72 1.53
C PHE A 541 5.83 -32.28 1.97
N ALA A 542 5.03 -32.10 3.02
CA ALA A 542 4.76 -30.79 3.59
C ALA A 542 6.04 -30.13 4.14
N LEU A 543 6.91 -30.90 4.81
CA LEU A 543 8.22 -30.40 5.27
C LEU A 543 9.12 -29.99 4.11
N LEU A 544 9.12 -30.73 3.00
CA LEU A 544 9.84 -30.37 1.78
C LEU A 544 9.39 -29.01 1.24
N ILE A 545 8.08 -28.75 1.20
CA ILE A 545 7.54 -27.41 0.86
C ILE A 545 8.10 -26.36 1.82
N GLY A 546 8.13 -26.66 3.12
CA GLY A 546 8.71 -25.77 4.13
C GLY A 546 10.17 -25.42 3.85
N PHE A 547 11.01 -26.41 3.55
CA PHE A 547 12.42 -26.20 3.20
C PHE A 547 12.59 -25.38 1.92
N VAL A 548 11.75 -25.60 0.90
CA VAL A 548 11.79 -24.84 -0.36
C VAL A 548 11.36 -23.39 -0.15
N ASN A 549 10.40 -23.13 0.74
CA ASN A 549 9.87 -21.79 0.99
C ASN A 549 10.73 -20.96 1.97
N LEU A 550 11.39 -21.59 2.95
CA LEU A 550 12.11 -20.91 4.04
C LEU A 550 13.09 -19.81 3.59
N PRO A 551 13.97 -20.02 2.58
CA PRO A 551 14.93 -18.98 2.16
C PRO A 551 14.26 -17.71 1.65
N MET A 552 13.01 -17.83 1.17
CA MET A 552 12.21 -16.75 0.63
C MET A 552 11.21 -16.19 1.64
N LEU A 553 11.24 -16.62 2.90
CA LEU A 553 10.28 -16.16 3.90
C LEU A 553 10.94 -15.62 5.16
N THR A 554 12.13 -16.09 5.56
CA THR A 554 12.78 -15.57 6.77
C THR A 554 12.98 -14.05 6.74
N ARG A 555 12.52 -13.36 7.80
CA ARG A 555 12.80 -11.94 8.09
C ARG A 555 13.74 -11.78 9.29
N HIS A 556 14.42 -12.85 9.69
CA HIS A 556 15.35 -12.82 10.80
C HIS A 556 16.44 -11.76 10.56
N GLY A 557 16.57 -10.82 11.50
CA GLY A 557 17.55 -9.73 11.40
C GLY A 557 17.21 -8.66 10.36
N ASP A 558 16.01 -8.64 9.77
CA ASP A 558 15.60 -7.60 8.82
C ASP A 558 15.16 -6.32 9.55
N TRP A 559 16.10 -5.38 9.71
CA TRP A 559 15.80 -4.02 10.19
C TRP A 559 15.92 -2.98 9.09
N ILE A 560 16.00 -3.40 7.83
CA ILE A 560 16.22 -2.50 6.70
C ILE A 560 15.08 -1.48 6.55
N PRO A 561 13.79 -1.82 6.71
CA PRO A 561 12.71 -0.84 6.63
C PRO A 561 12.82 0.25 7.72
N LEU A 562 13.23 -0.11 8.93
CA LEU A 562 13.49 0.84 10.02
C LEU A 562 14.68 1.75 9.69
N GLU A 563 15.81 1.14 9.30
CA GLU A 563 17.04 1.87 8.91
C GLU A 563 16.78 2.81 7.74
N TYR A 564 15.97 2.38 6.76
CA TYR A 564 15.55 3.20 5.63
C TYR A 564 14.74 4.43 6.06
N GLY A 565 13.70 4.23 6.89
CA GLY A 565 12.90 5.35 7.40
C GLY A 565 13.73 6.34 8.21
N TYR A 566 14.69 5.85 9.00
CA TYR A 566 15.62 6.70 9.75
C TYR A 566 16.56 7.48 8.83
N ASN A 567 17.21 6.81 7.87
CA ASN A 567 18.16 7.45 6.95
C ASN A 567 17.48 8.52 6.08
N LEU A 568 16.22 8.31 5.71
CA LEU A 568 15.43 9.30 4.99
C LEU A 568 15.17 10.55 5.85
N LEU A 569 14.88 10.39 7.15
CA LEU A 569 14.79 11.53 8.08
C LEU A 569 16.15 12.19 8.34
N ALA A 570 17.21 11.40 8.51
CA ALA A 570 18.57 11.88 8.73
C ALA A 570 19.00 12.84 7.61
N SER A 571 18.56 12.57 6.38
CA SER A 571 18.81 13.42 5.21
C SER A 571 18.11 14.80 5.24
N CYS A 572 17.17 15.05 6.14
CA CYS A 572 16.41 16.31 6.21
C CYS A 572 16.81 17.17 7.42
N GLU A 573 16.77 18.50 7.29
CA GLU A 573 16.80 19.41 8.44
C GLU A 573 15.47 19.41 9.23
N GLU A 574 15.47 19.92 10.45
CA GLU A 574 14.26 20.10 11.25
C GLU A 574 14.13 21.55 11.74
N PRO A 575 12.98 22.22 11.58
CA PRO A 575 11.73 21.74 10.96
C PRO A 575 11.74 21.79 9.42
N SER A 576 11.15 20.81 8.75
CA SER A 576 11.09 20.77 7.26
C SER A 576 9.87 20.00 6.73
N VAL A 577 9.67 20.01 5.41
CA VAL A 577 8.71 19.16 4.70
C VAL A 577 9.44 18.20 3.78
N ILE A 578 9.10 16.91 3.81
CA ILE A 578 9.58 15.92 2.85
C ILE A 578 8.42 15.38 1.99
N LEU A 579 8.56 15.47 0.67
CA LEU A 579 7.64 14.96 -0.32
C LEU A 579 8.03 13.51 -0.65
N THR A 580 7.14 12.56 -0.36
CA THR A 580 7.42 11.12 -0.43
C THR A 580 6.54 10.38 -1.43
N ASN A 581 7.04 9.27 -1.97
CA ASN A 581 6.38 8.54 -3.04
C ASN A 581 5.73 7.24 -2.55
N GLY A 582 4.49 7.36 -2.07
CA GLY A 582 3.68 6.21 -1.67
C GLY A 582 4.09 5.59 -0.34
N ASP A 583 3.67 4.34 -0.16
CA ASP A 583 3.59 3.67 1.14
C ASP A 583 4.97 3.27 1.70
N ASN A 584 5.89 2.85 0.82
CA ASN A 584 7.22 2.36 1.21
C ASN A 584 8.16 3.45 1.73
N ASP A 585 7.85 4.73 1.47
CA ASP A 585 8.50 5.85 2.16
C ASP A 585 7.69 6.26 3.40
N THR A 586 6.39 6.40 3.22
CA THR A 586 5.52 7.06 4.20
C THR A 586 5.38 6.28 5.49
N PHE A 587 5.16 4.96 5.39
CA PHE A 587 4.86 4.14 6.56
C PHE A 587 6.10 3.84 7.40
N PRO A 588 7.30 3.60 6.84
CA PRO A 588 8.53 3.59 7.63
C PRO A 588 8.80 4.93 8.33
N LEU A 589 8.59 6.07 7.66
CA LEU A 589 8.75 7.39 8.28
C LEU A 589 7.79 7.58 9.45
N TRP A 590 6.49 7.32 9.25
CA TRP A 590 5.52 7.41 10.34
C TRP A 590 5.84 6.45 11.47
N PHE A 591 6.27 5.22 11.18
CA PHE A 591 6.70 4.28 12.21
C PHE A 591 7.85 4.84 13.04
N VAL A 592 8.92 5.33 12.40
CA VAL A 592 10.09 5.91 13.09
C VAL A 592 9.71 7.12 13.95
N GLN A 593 8.77 7.95 13.48
CA GLN A 593 8.32 9.15 14.20
C GLN A 593 7.37 8.85 15.38
N GLU A 594 6.68 7.71 15.35
CA GLU A 594 5.54 7.43 16.25
C GLU A 594 5.80 6.30 17.23
N VAL A 595 6.69 5.36 16.93
CA VAL A 595 6.87 4.13 17.71
C VAL A 595 8.30 3.98 18.20
N PRO A 596 8.54 4.07 19.53
CA PRO A 596 9.85 3.82 20.15
C PRO A 596 10.46 2.47 19.71
N SER A 597 11.77 2.47 19.43
CA SER A 597 12.55 1.27 19.11
C SER A 597 13.92 1.34 19.78
N THR A 598 14.31 0.23 20.41
CA THR A 598 15.59 0.14 21.12
C THR A 598 16.79 0.20 20.19
N ARG A 599 16.62 -0.22 18.93
CA ARG A 599 17.72 -0.19 17.95
C ARG A 599 18.22 1.22 17.70
N TYR A 600 17.32 2.19 17.78
CA TYR A 600 17.63 3.57 17.48
C TYR A 600 17.82 4.37 18.79
N GLU A 601 17.18 4.03 19.91
CA GLU A 601 17.43 4.70 21.21
C GLU A 601 18.89 4.53 21.65
N ASN A 602 19.53 3.42 21.26
CA ASN A 602 20.95 3.17 21.45
C ASN A 602 21.86 3.91 20.45
N ASN A 603 21.29 4.65 19.49
CA ASN A 603 22.03 5.48 18.55
C ASN A 603 22.27 6.87 19.18
N SER A 604 23.47 7.41 19.03
CA SER A 604 23.92 8.65 19.68
C SER A 604 23.31 9.93 19.11
N LYS A 605 22.52 9.87 18.02
CA LYS A 605 21.91 11.03 17.35
C LYS A 605 20.39 11.11 17.60
N PRO A 606 19.84 12.28 18.00
CA PRO A 606 18.44 12.45 18.36
C PRO A 606 17.46 12.35 17.17
N TYR A 607 16.23 11.92 17.44
CA TYR A 607 15.16 11.72 16.45
C TYR A 607 14.62 13.02 15.87
N LYS A 608 14.34 13.01 14.57
CA LYS A 608 13.72 14.14 13.87
C LYS A 608 12.20 14.00 13.80
N HIS A 609 11.48 14.68 14.71
CA HIS A 609 10.00 14.63 14.79
C HIS A 609 9.30 15.79 14.05
N GLY A 610 10.01 16.88 13.81
CA GLY A 610 9.53 18.09 13.13
C GLY A 610 9.68 18.08 11.61
N VAL A 611 10.04 16.93 11.03
CA VAL A 611 9.98 16.69 9.57
C VAL A 611 8.56 16.27 9.19
N VAL A 612 7.86 17.11 8.44
CA VAL A 612 6.49 16.87 8.00
C VAL A 612 6.50 16.01 6.73
N ASN A 613 6.05 14.76 6.85
CA ASN A 613 5.92 13.86 5.71
C ASN A 613 4.67 14.21 4.85
N ALA A 614 4.89 14.58 3.60
CA ALA A 614 3.89 14.89 2.58
C ALA A 614 3.86 13.80 1.48
N ASN A 615 3.10 12.73 1.71
CA ASN A 615 2.86 11.66 0.74
C ASN A 615 2.10 12.16 -0.49
N LEU A 616 2.69 12.00 -1.66
CA LEU A 616 2.17 12.50 -2.93
C LEU A 616 0.86 11.84 -3.40
N SER A 617 0.59 10.59 -3.00
CA SER A 617 -0.66 9.90 -3.30
C SER A 617 -1.80 10.46 -2.45
N LEU A 618 -1.53 10.72 -1.16
CA LEU A 618 -2.50 11.26 -0.20
C LEU A 618 -2.72 12.78 -0.39
N LEU A 619 -1.75 13.49 -0.97
CA LEU A 619 -1.81 14.93 -1.26
C LEU A 619 -2.94 15.32 -2.22
N ASN A 620 -3.60 14.35 -2.85
CA ASN A 620 -4.80 14.55 -3.66
C ASN A 620 -6.10 14.56 -2.83
N THR A 621 -6.02 14.57 -1.49
CA THR A 621 -7.19 14.47 -0.61
C THR A 621 -7.29 15.65 0.36
N PRO A 622 -8.47 16.26 0.53
CA PRO A 622 -8.66 17.40 1.42
C PRO A 622 -8.23 17.15 2.87
N TRP A 623 -8.53 15.97 3.42
CA TRP A 623 -8.18 15.61 4.80
C TRP A 623 -6.67 15.55 5.03
N TYR A 624 -5.89 15.15 4.01
CA TYR A 624 -4.44 15.06 4.13
C TYR A 624 -3.79 16.44 4.03
N ILE A 625 -4.28 17.29 3.13
CA ILE A 625 -3.84 18.69 3.02
C ILE A 625 -4.10 19.43 4.34
N GLU A 626 -5.27 19.21 4.96
CA GLU A 626 -5.60 19.71 6.31
C GLU A 626 -4.59 19.23 7.35
N LYS A 627 -4.26 17.93 7.35
CA LYS A 627 -3.27 17.34 8.27
C LYS A 627 -1.90 17.99 8.11
N LEU A 628 -1.40 18.15 6.88
CA LEU A 628 -0.10 18.76 6.60
C LEU A 628 -0.04 20.19 7.11
N LYS A 629 -1.09 20.97 6.82
CA LYS A 629 -1.22 22.35 7.29
C LYS A 629 -1.19 22.46 8.81
N ARG A 630 -1.89 21.57 9.53
CA ARG A 630 -1.83 21.50 11.01
C ARG A 630 -0.47 21.12 11.56
N LYS A 631 0.29 20.29 10.82
CA LYS A 631 1.67 19.94 11.16
C LYS A 631 2.68 21.07 10.82
N GLY A 632 2.22 22.19 10.27
CA GLY A 632 3.06 23.36 9.99
C GLY A 632 3.58 23.44 8.56
N ALA A 633 3.17 22.54 7.65
CA ALA A 633 3.55 22.66 6.24
C ALA A 633 3.04 23.99 5.65
N PRO A 634 3.81 24.64 4.75
CA PRO A 634 3.49 25.96 4.22
C PRO A 634 2.37 25.89 3.17
N VAL A 635 1.12 25.65 3.60
CA VAL A 635 -0.05 25.53 2.73
C VAL A 635 -0.88 26.82 2.79
N SER A 636 -1.04 27.50 1.66
CA SER A 636 -1.77 28.78 1.58
C SER A 636 -3.29 28.61 1.67
N PHE A 637 -3.84 27.52 1.12
CA PHE A 637 -5.29 27.25 1.05
C PHE A 637 -5.93 27.10 2.44
N VAL A 638 -7.10 27.69 2.65
CA VAL A 638 -7.77 27.65 3.96
C VAL A 638 -8.68 26.43 4.12
N TYR A 639 -8.56 25.78 5.28
CA TYR A 639 -9.46 24.70 5.70
C TYR A 639 -10.46 25.28 6.70
N GLU A 640 -11.76 25.05 6.50
CA GLU A 640 -12.76 25.45 7.48
C GLU A 640 -13.81 24.38 7.76
N SER A 641 -13.81 23.95 9.03
CA SER A 641 -15.01 23.78 9.85
C SER A 641 -14.60 23.52 11.31
N ARG A 642 -14.33 24.58 12.10
CA ARG A 642 -14.33 24.57 13.57
C ARG A 642 -14.21 26.01 14.09
N ASN A 643 -15.13 26.43 14.96
CA ASN A 643 -14.98 27.66 15.74
C ASN A 643 -13.85 27.46 16.76
N GLU A 644 -12.61 27.82 16.44
CA GLU A 644 -11.52 27.78 17.41
C GLU A 644 -11.58 29.01 18.33
N LYS A 645 -11.81 28.76 19.62
CA LYS A 645 -11.63 29.77 20.68
C LYS A 645 -10.15 29.79 21.05
N VAL A 646 -9.46 30.90 20.79
CA VAL A 646 -8.07 31.08 21.20
C VAL A 646 -8.07 31.70 22.61
N ALA A 647 -7.73 30.89 23.62
CA ALA A 647 -7.48 31.38 24.97
C ALA A 647 -5.99 31.74 25.10
N LEU A 648 -5.68 33.03 25.31
CA LEU A 648 -4.31 33.51 25.47
C LEU A 648 -4.11 34.06 26.88
N THR A 649 -3.48 33.26 27.73
CA THR A 649 -3.19 33.61 29.12
C THR A 649 -1.78 34.19 29.23
N ARG A 650 -1.55 35.39 28.70
CA ARG A 650 -0.36 36.19 29.07
C ARG A 650 -0.78 37.58 29.52
N LYS A 651 -0.28 37.99 30.69
CA LYS A 651 -0.50 39.31 31.28
C LYS A 651 -0.17 40.39 30.24
N MET A 652 -1.15 41.23 29.95
CA MET A 652 -0.98 42.50 29.24
C MET A 652 0.15 43.30 29.91
N GLN A 653 1.24 43.57 29.18
CA GLN A 653 2.25 44.54 29.64
C GLN A 653 1.85 45.92 29.12
N ALA A 654 1.85 46.91 30.03
CA ALA A 654 1.76 48.30 29.63
C ALA A 654 3.06 48.66 28.90
N SER A 655 2.99 49.15 27.67
CA SER A 655 4.19 49.63 26.96
C SER A 655 4.67 50.91 27.64
N ALA A 656 5.93 50.92 28.08
CA ALA A 656 6.57 52.13 28.57
C ALA A 656 6.79 53.09 27.39
N GLY A 657 6.05 54.19 27.36
CA GLY A 657 6.18 55.26 26.39
C GLY A 657 5.00 55.36 25.43
N ILE A 658 4.35 56.54 25.46
CA ILE A 658 3.25 57.00 24.60
C ILE A 658 1.87 56.43 24.97
N GLY A 659 1.15 57.17 25.83
CA GLY A 659 -0.32 57.22 25.79
C GLY A 659 -1.08 55.98 26.26
N GLY A 660 -0.67 55.28 27.32
CA GLY A 660 -1.51 54.38 28.12
C GLY A 660 -2.19 53.20 27.39
N ALA A 661 -1.93 52.98 26.10
CA ALA A 661 -2.58 51.93 25.33
C ALA A 661 -1.96 50.57 25.66
N VAL A 662 -2.80 49.54 25.77
CA VAL A 662 -2.31 48.18 25.89
C VAL A 662 -2.15 47.59 24.49
N VAL A 663 -0.91 47.21 24.15
CA VAL A 663 -0.57 46.61 22.87
C VAL A 663 -0.35 45.12 23.09
N TRP A 664 -1.10 44.31 22.35
CA TRP A 664 -0.89 42.87 22.25
C TRP A 664 -0.35 42.54 20.85
N GLU A 665 0.69 41.70 20.80
CA GLU A 665 1.25 41.15 19.57
C GLU A 665 1.14 39.63 19.56
N GLY A 666 0.64 39.06 18.46
CA GLY A 666 0.65 37.62 18.25
C GLY A 666 0.92 37.24 16.80
N TYR A 667 1.43 36.01 16.63
CA TYR A 667 1.71 35.42 15.34
C TYR A 667 0.50 34.62 14.85
N VAL A 668 0.12 34.83 13.59
CA VAL A 668 -0.90 34.02 12.92
C VAL A 668 -0.25 33.45 11.67
N ALA A 669 -0.25 32.12 11.55
CA ALA A 669 0.45 31.38 10.48
C ALA A 669 -0.06 31.65 9.04
N HIS A 670 -1.01 32.58 8.85
CA HIS A 670 -1.55 32.97 7.54
C HIS A 670 -1.72 34.48 7.40
N PRO A 671 -1.51 35.04 6.20
CA PRO A 671 -1.90 36.41 5.92
C PRO A 671 -3.42 36.60 6.12
N PRO A 672 -3.86 37.78 6.58
CA PRO A 672 -5.26 38.05 6.80
C PRO A 672 -6.08 38.13 5.50
N ILE A 673 -6.88 37.09 5.23
CA ILE A 673 -7.90 37.06 4.17
C ILE A 673 -8.91 38.20 4.34
N LYS A 674 -9.33 38.77 3.21
CA LYS A 674 -10.07 40.04 3.01
C LYS A 674 -11.44 40.19 3.70
N LYS A 675 -11.94 39.22 4.46
CA LYS A 675 -13.12 39.37 5.32
C LYS A 675 -12.90 38.64 6.64
N ARG A 676 -12.79 39.40 7.73
CA ARG A 676 -12.66 38.85 9.08
C ARG A 676 -13.62 39.57 10.02
N THR A 677 -14.43 38.79 10.73
CA THR A 677 -15.10 39.23 11.97
C THR A 677 -14.32 38.64 13.14
N PHE A 678 -13.63 39.50 13.88
CA PHE A 678 -13.05 39.15 15.17
C PHE A 678 -14.07 39.46 16.25
N GLU A 679 -14.33 38.50 17.13
CA GLU A 679 -15.24 38.68 18.26
C GLU A 679 -14.43 38.80 19.55
N PHE A 680 -14.50 39.98 20.16
CA PHE A 680 -13.85 40.28 21.44
C PHE A 680 -14.92 40.24 22.53
N SER A 681 -14.75 39.40 23.55
CA SER A 681 -15.61 39.43 24.73
C SER A 681 -14.99 40.34 25.79
N ARG A 682 -15.64 41.48 26.05
CA ARG A 682 -15.32 42.37 27.19
C ARG A 682 -16.52 42.37 28.12
N ASN A 683 -16.37 41.95 29.37
CA ASN A 683 -17.48 41.82 30.33
C ASN A 683 -18.71 41.11 29.73
N THR A 684 -18.51 39.97 29.05
CA THR A 684 -19.55 39.20 28.34
C THR A 684 -20.19 39.83 27.10
N GLN A 685 -19.75 41.00 26.65
CA GLN A 685 -20.24 41.64 25.41
C GLN A 685 -19.29 41.43 24.23
N THR A 686 -19.84 41.02 23.09
CA THR A 686 -19.10 40.79 21.84
C THR A 686 -18.93 42.08 21.03
N ILE A 687 -17.69 42.52 20.83
CA ILE A 687 -17.34 43.66 19.96
C ILE A 687 -16.74 43.13 18.64
N LYS A 688 -17.15 43.72 17.50
CA LYS A 688 -16.67 43.36 16.15
C LYS A 688 -15.77 44.45 15.56
N ALA A 689 -14.67 44.05 14.92
CA ALA A 689 -13.83 44.95 14.14
C ALA A 689 -14.50 45.32 12.82
N ASP A 690 -14.46 46.60 12.44
CA ASP A 690 -14.89 47.05 11.12
C ASP A 690 -13.86 46.75 10.03
N ARG A 691 -14.24 46.98 8.76
CA ARG A 691 -13.36 46.71 7.59
C ARG A 691 -12.04 47.48 7.61
N LYS A 692 -11.90 48.51 8.45
CA LYS A 692 -10.67 49.31 8.62
C LYS A 692 -9.91 48.93 9.90
N GLY A 693 -10.27 47.79 10.51
CA GLY A 693 -9.66 47.28 11.73
C GLY A 693 -10.03 48.06 12.98
N ARG A 694 -11.05 48.94 12.97
CA ARG A 694 -11.43 49.71 14.17
C ARG A 694 -12.43 48.92 15.00
N LEU A 695 -12.19 48.86 16.30
CA LEU A 695 -13.09 48.25 17.29
C LEU A 695 -14.01 49.31 17.85
N ARG A 696 -15.32 49.08 17.83
CA ARG A 696 -16.31 50.05 18.32
C ARG A 696 -17.10 49.48 19.49
N ASP A 697 -17.23 50.23 20.57
CA ASP A 697 -18.13 49.88 21.67
C ASP A 697 -19.61 49.97 21.26
N PRO A 698 -20.57 49.55 22.10
CA PRO A 698 -22.00 49.68 21.83
C PRO A 698 -22.46 51.12 21.52
N ASN A 699 -21.70 52.13 21.97
CA ASN A 699 -21.93 53.55 21.71
C ASN A 699 -21.20 54.06 20.45
N ARG A 700 -20.68 53.15 19.61
CA ARG A 700 -19.95 53.41 18.36
C ARG A 700 -18.61 54.14 18.50
N ARG A 701 -18.08 54.32 19.72
CA ARG A 701 -16.77 54.93 19.97
C ARG A 701 -15.66 53.94 19.65
N VAL A 702 -14.59 54.42 19.01
CA VAL A 702 -13.44 53.57 18.65
C VAL A 702 -12.65 53.28 19.92
N VAL A 703 -12.70 52.03 20.40
CA VAL A 703 -12.06 51.57 21.64
C VAL A 703 -10.75 50.81 21.39
N GLY A 704 -10.43 50.56 20.12
CA GLY A 704 -9.18 49.92 19.75
C GLY A 704 -9.00 49.75 18.26
N ARG A 705 -7.84 49.24 17.87
CA ARG A 705 -7.47 48.99 16.48
C ARG A 705 -6.78 47.65 16.35
N VAL A 706 -7.11 46.93 15.29
CA VAL A 706 -6.42 45.75 14.81
C VAL A 706 -5.65 46.17 13.58
N GLU A 707 -4.32 46.08 13.64
CA GLU A 707 -3.44 46.28 12.49
C GLU A 707 -2.92 44.95 11.97
N TYR A 708 -2.80 44.87 10.65
CA TYR A 708 -2.43 43.66 9.92
C TYR A 708 -1.07 43.88 9.26
N LYS A 709 -0.07 43.08 9.63
CA LYS A 709 1.20 42.98 8.89
C LYS A 709 1.47 41.50 8.59
N THR A 710 2.20 41.20 7.54
CA THR A 710 2.52 39.83 7.08
C THR A 710 2.95 38.95 8.27
N GLY A 711 2.13 37.94 8.62
CA GLY A 711 2.39 37.00 9.73
C GLY A 711 2.18 37.52 11.16
N ARG A 712 1.80 38.79 11.36
CA ARG A 712 1.61 39.43 12.69
C ARG A 712 0.28 40.18 12.80
N VAL A 713 -0.42 39.97 13.91
CA VAL A 713 -1.61 40.75 14.28
C VAL A 713 -1.29 41.55 15.55
N SER A 714 -1.43 42.87 15.47
CA SER A 714 -1.29 43.76 16.63
C SER A 714 -2.64 44.35 17.02
N LEU A 715 -3.03 44.14 18.28
CA LEU A 715 -4.24 44.68 18.87
C LEU A 715 -3.87 45.80 19.83
N THR A 716 -4.39 47.00 19.59
CA THR A 716 -4.23 48.15 20.48
C THR A 716 -5.58 48.51 21.09
N ILE A 717 -5.69 48.54 22.41
CA ILE A 717 -6.92 48.91 23.14
C ILE A 717 -6.69 50.19 23.93
N ALA A 718 -7.64 51.15 23.83
CA ALA A 718 -7.61 52.39 24.59
C ALA A 718 -8.04 52.16 26.06
N PRO A 719 -7.34 52.77 27.04
CA PRO A 719 -7.30 52.24 28.41
C PRO A 719 -8.48 52.56 29.33
N SER A 720 -9.59 53.15 28.88
CA SER A 720 -10.46 53.81 29.86
C SER A 720 -11.06 52.89 30.94
N ASP A 721 -11.20 51.57 30.74
CA ASP A 721 -11.55 50.64 31.83
C ASP A 721 -11.06 49.18 31.62
N VAL A 722 -9.78 48.96 31.28
CA VAL A 722 -9.26 47.57 31.24
C VAL A 722 -8.80 47.17 32.65
N ARG A 723 -9.73 46.68 33.47
CA ARG A 723 -9.37 45.88 34.66
C ARG A 723 -8.62 44.63 34.18
N GLN A 724 -7.65 44.17 34.97
CA GLN A 724 -6.71 43.07 34.66
C GLN A 724 -7.38 41.68 34.53
N ASP A 725 -8.50 41.57 33.82
CA ASP A 725 -9.21 40.31 33.63
C ASP A 725 -8.96 39.75 32.23
N THR A 726 -8.69 38.44 32.20
CA THR A 726 -8.41 37.60 31.03
C THR A 726 -9.35 37.89 29.86
N ALA A 727 -8.81 38.37 28.74
CA ALA A 727 -9.56 38.55 27.49
C ALA A 727 -9.43 37.30 26.60
N TYR A 728 -10.55 36.81 26.07
CA TYR A 728 -10.58 35.72 25.09
C TYR A 728 -10.82 36.29 23.69
N ILE A 729 -9.96 35.93 22.72
CA ILE A 729 -10.14 36.30 21.32
C ILE A 729 -10.68 35.08 20.59
N THR A 730 -11.91 35.18 20.07
CA THR A 730 -12.46 34.15 19.20
C THR A 730 -12.36 34.64 17.76
N ALA A 731 -11.60 33.93 16.94
CA ALA A 731 -11.52 34.21 15.50
C ALA A 731 -12.32 33.13 14.77
N SER A 732 -13.36 33.54 14.05
CA SER A 732 -14.10 32.67 13.14
C SER A 732 -13.74 33.07 11.71
N TYR A 733 -13.19 32.12 10.95
CA TYR A 733 -12.82 32.29 9.55
C TYR A 733 -13.90 31.63 8.67
N GLY A 734 -14.16 32.24 7.49
CA GLY A 734 -15.19 31.83 6.51
C GLY A 734 -14.75 31.76 5.01
N SER A 735 -14.03 30.74 4.53
CA SER A 735 -14.01 30.08 3.22
C SER A 735 -13.32 28.67 3.26
N GLY A 736 -14.07 27.56 3.27
CA GLY A 736 -13.55 26.18 3.19
C GLY A 736 -12.96 25.80 1.82
N GLU A 737 -11.82 26.39 1.45
CA GLU A 737 -11.18 26.20 0.14
C GLU A 737 -10.69 24.76 -0.08
N ILE A 738 -10.09 24.14 0.95
CA ILE A 738 -9.46 22.81 0.83
C ILE A 738 -10.48 21.70 0.51
N GLU A 739 -11.69 21.74 1.08
CA GLU A 739 -12.75 20.75 0.79
C GLU A 739 -13.29 20.84 -0.64
N ASN A 740 -13.16 22.02 -1.24
CA ASN A 740 -13.67 22.33 -2.58
C ASN A 740 -12.57 22.29 -3.65
N LEU A 741 -11.35 21.86 -3.31
CA LEU A 741 -10.26 21.69 -4.27
C LEU A 741 -10.57 20.55 -5.26
N PRO A 742 -10.40 20.78 -6.57
CA PRO A 742 -10.56 19.72 -7.56
C PRO A 742 -9.46 18.68 -7.42
N SER A 743 -9.75 17.41 -7.70
CA SER A 743 -8.72 16.36 -7.74
C SER A 743 -7.72 16.55 -8.88
N HIS A 744 -8.14 17.25 -9.95
CA HIS A 744 -7.33 17.60 -11.11
C HIS A 744 -7.94 18.77 -11.88
N VAL A 745 -7.13 19.49 -12.65
CA VAL A 745 -7.54 20.62 -13.49
C VAL A 745 -7.12 20.36 -14.93
N PHE A 746 -8.08 20.44 -15.86
CA PHE A 746 -7.78 20.43 -17.29
C PHE A 746 -7.29 21.82 -17.72
N VAL A 747 -6.03 21.90 -18.13
CA VAL A 747 -5.44 23.14 -18.68
C VAL A 747 -5.62 23.18 -20.20
N SER A 748 -5.74 22.01 -20.85
CA SER A 748 -6.13 21.86 -22.25
C SER A 748 -6.88 20.53 -22.45
N ARG A 749 -7.31 20.22 -23.69
CA ARG A 749 -7.95 18.93 -24.03
C ARG A 749 -7.07 17.71 -23.72
N THR A 750 -5.76 17.89 -23.63
CA THR A 750 -4.78 16.80 -23.45
C THR A 750 -3.90 16.97 -22.21
N LYS A 751 -3.95 18.13 -21.54
CA LYS A 751 -3.10 18.45 -20.40
C LYS A 751 -3.91 18.57 -19.12
N VAL A 752 -3.54 17.76 -18.14
CA VAL A 752 -4.12 17.71 -16.80
C VAL A 752 -3.06 18.06 -15.78
N VAL A 753 -3.40 18.88 -14.80
CA VAL A 753 -2.58 19.16 -13.61
C VAL A 753 -3.27 18.51 -12.42
N MET A 754 -2.58 17.63 -11.70
CA MET A 754 -3.14 16.92 -10.56
C MET A 754 -3.14 17.81 -9.32
N LEU A 755 -4.06 17.57 -8.38
CA LEU A 755 -4.11 18.31 -7.11
C LEU A 755 -2.78 18.24 -6.36
N ALA A 756 -2.12 17.08 -6.34
CA ALA A 756 -0.79 16.94 -5.74
C ALA A 756 0.24 17.92 -6.34
N ASP A 757 0.22 18.14 -7.66
CA ASP A 757 1.14 19.09 -8.31
C ASP A 757 0.81 20.53 -7.92
N ILE A 758 -0.47 20.88 -7.82
CA ILE A 758 -0.92 22.19 -7.33
C ILE A 758 -0.46 22.40 -5.88
N MET A 759 -0.53 21.37 -5.03
CA MET A 759 -0.08 21.47 -3.64
C MET A 759 1.43 21.55 -3.49
N ILE A 760 2.21 20.85 -4.32
CA ILE A 760 3.67 21.01 -4.37
C ILE A 760 4.01 22.46 -4.71
N ARG A 761 3.38 23.00 -5.77
CA ARG A 761 3.57 24.40 -6.21
C ARG A 761 3.16 25.38 -5.13
N ASP A 762 2.06 25.09 -4.43
CA ASP A 762 1.59 25.92 -3.32
C ASP A 762 2.57 25.94 -2.15
N MET A 763 3.09 24.77 -1.76
CA MET A 763 4.07 24.69 -0.69
C MET A 763 5.37 25.43 -1.06
N ILE A 764 5.85 25.25 -2.29
CA ILE A 764 7.05 25.93 -2.79
C ILE A 764 6.84 27.45 -2.82
N ALA A 765 5.73 27.92 -3.41
CA ALA A 765 5.46 29.35 -3.54
C ALA A 765 5.19 30.02 -2.18
N THR A 766 4.45 29.34 -1.30
CA THR A 766 4.19 29.83 0.06
C THR A 766 5.49 29.91 0.86
N ASN A 767 6.37 28.90 0.73
CA ASN A 767 7.65 28.90 1.40
C ASN A 767 8.61 29.97 0.85
N SER A 768 8.55 30.27 -0.45
CA SER A 768 9.32 31.37 -1.05
C SER A 768 8.80 32.77 -0.69
N GLY A 769 7.76 32.86 0.15
CA GLY A 769 7.14 34.12 0.56
C GLY A 769 6.21 34.71 -0.52
N LYS A 770 5.96 34.01 -1.62
CA LYS A 770 5.05 34.44 -2.67
C LYS A 770 3.60 34.24 -2.22
N VAL A 771 2.85 35.34 -2.13
CA VAL A 771 1.44 35.34 -1.73
C VAL A 771 0.59 35.87 -2.87
N TYR A 772 -0.32 35.04 -3.37
CA TYR A 772 -1.24 35.41 -4.45
C TYR A 772 -2.48 36.14 -3.92
N ALA A 773 -2.79 37.28 -4.50
CA ALA A 773 -4.03 38.00 -4.22
C ALA A 773 -5.24 37.29 -4.85
N ASP A 774 -6.44 37.45 -4.27
CA ASP A 774 -7.68 36.85 -4.82
C ASP A 774 -8.00 37.24 -6.27
N SER A 775 -7.46 38.36 -6.75
CA SER A 775 -7.58 38.82 -8.14
C SER A 775 -6.69 38.04 -9.12
N GLU A 776 -5.63 37.41 -8.62
CA GLU A 776 -4.68 36.60 -9.39
C GLU A 776 -5.07 35.11 -9.41
N LYS A 777 -6.08 34.74 -8.62
CA LYS A 777 -6.66 33.41 -8.63
C LYS A 777 -7.80 33.33 -9.65
N VAL A 778 -7.77 32.29 -10.48
CA VAL A 778 -8.81 32.02 -11.47
C VAL A 778 -9.84 31.02 -10.94
N ALA A 779 -11.11 31.23 -11.31
CA ALA A 779 -12.15 30.24 -11.04
C ALA A 779 -12.00 29.07 -12.02
N VAL A 780 -12.00 27.84 -11.51
CA VAL A 780 -11.95 26.64 -12.33
C VAL A 780 -13.37 26.15 -12.58
N SER A 781 -13.71 25.86 -13.84
CA SER A 781 -15.05 25.40 -14.22
C SER A 781 -15.49 24.19 -13.39
N GLY A 782 -16.67 24.28 -12.78
CA GLY A 782 -17.24 23.23 -11.93
C GLY A 782 -16.80 23.23 -10.47
N PHE A 783 -15.95 24.17 -10.03
CA PHE A 783 -15.46 24.25 -8.65
C PHE A 783 -15.60 25.65 -8.07
N SER A 784 -15.86 25.75 -6.76
CA SER A 784 -16.02 27.02 -6.05
C SER A 784 -14.69 27.63 -5.59
N THR A 785 -13.62 26.83 -5.48
CA THR A 785 -12.28 27.28 -5.07
C THR A 785 -11.53 27.91 -6.25
N LYS A 786 -10.94 29.08 -6.04
CA LYS A 786 -10.05 29.73 -7.01
C LYS A 786 -8.61 29.27 -6.81
N ILE A 787 -7.87 29.11 -7.92
CA ILE A 787 -6.48 28.63 -7.92
C ILE A 787 -5.57 29.70 -8.54
N PRO A 788 -4.39 30.00 -7.96
CA PRO A 788 -3.41 30.89 -8.59
C PRO A 788 -3.07 30.45 -10.02
N LEU A 789 -3.06 31.41 -10.96
CA LEU A 789 -2.80 31.12 -12.38
C LEU A 789 -1.43 30.46 -12.59
N ASP A 790 -0.42 30.91 -11.84
CA ASP A 790 0.93 30.33 -11.87
C ASP A 790 0.94 28.83 -11.63
N TYR A 791 0.05 28.32 -10.76
CA TYR A 791 0.00 26.91 -10.42
C TYR A 791 -0.51 26.05 -11.59
N LEU A 792 -1.04 26.65 -12.65
CA LEU A 792 -1.52 25.96 -13.85
C LEU A 792 -0.51 26.04 -15.02
N LEU A 793 0.59 26.78 -14.87
CA LEU A 793 1.63 26.92 -15.90
C LEU A 793 2.36 25.59 -16.17
N PRO A 794 3.04 25.43 -17.33
CA PRO A 794 4.05 24.38 -17.48
C PRO A 794 5.04 24.38 -16.32
N GLN A 795 5.50 23.20 -15.91
CA GLN A 795 6.31 23.06 -14.69
C GLN A 795 7.61 23.85 -14.75
N GLU A 796 8.31 23.84 -15.88
CA GLU A 796 9.51 24.64 -16.15
C GLU A 796 9.26 26.14 -15.95
N VAL A 797 8.16 26.67 -16.54
CA VAL A 797 7.79 28.08 -16.44
C VAL A 797 7.45 28.47 -15.00
N PHE A 798 6.72 27.60 -14.29
CA PHE A 798 6.45 27.81 -12.86
C PHE A 798 7.76 27.84 -12.04
N ALA A 799 8.66 26.87 -12.29
CA ALA A 799 9.94 26.78 -11.59
C ALA A 799 10.76 28.04 -11.82
N GLU A 800 10.93 28.49 -13.06
CA GLU A 800 11.64 29.73 -13.37
C GLU A 800 10.98 30.95 -12.69
N HIS A 801 9.67 31.07 -12.76
CA HIS A 801 8.96 32.24 -12.25
C HIS A 801 8.88 32.32 -10.71
N VAL A 802 8.89 31.19 -10.01
CA VAL A 802 8.78 31.14 -8.54
C VAL A 802 10.13 30.87 -7.86
N LEU A 803 11.00 30.09 -8.48
CA LEU A 803 12.26 29.65 -7.88
C LEU A 803 13.49 30.46 -8.31
N SER A 804 13.42 31.27 -9.38
CA SER A 804 14.55 32.12 -9.81
C SER A 804 15.13 33.01 -8.70
N ASN A 805 14.23 33.54 -7.85
CA ASN A 805 14.54 34.37 -6.69
C ASN A 805 14.24 33.66 -5.37
N TYR A 806 14.30 32.32 -5.34
CA TYR A 806 14.09 31.56 -4.11
C TYR A 806 15.20 31.84 -3.12
N ASN A 807 14.90 32.69 -2.14
CA ASN A 807 15.62 32.69 -0.87
C ASN A 807 15.00 31.61 0.00
N GLU A 808 15.82 30.75 0.60
CA GLU A 808 15.33 29.69 1.47
C GLU A 808 14.33 30.26 2.48
N GLY A 809 13.08 29.77 2.39
CA GLY A 809 12.00 30.17 3.27
C GLY A 809 12.23 29.75 4.72
N VAL A 810 11.20 29.91 5.55
CA VAL A 810 11.26 29.54 6.98
C VAL A 810 11.34 28.01 7.18
N MET A 811 10.87 27.19 6.22
CA MET A 811 10.83 25.73 6.35
C MET A 811 11.36 25.04 5.07
N PRO A 812 12.53 24.36 5.11
CA PRO A 812 13.07 23.63 3.96
C PRO A 812 12.07 22.61 3.38
N ILE A 813 12.07 22.48 2.06
CA ILE A 813 11.25 21.50 1.33
C ILE A 813 12.18 20.52 0.62
N TYR A 814 11.92 19.24 0.82
CA TYR A 814 12.68 18.13 0.25
C TYR A 814 11.79 17.26 -0.62
N PHE A 815 12.33 16.71 -1.71
CA PHE A 815 11.77 15.58 -2.43
C PHE A 815 12.57 14.33 -2.10
N SER A 816 11.93 13.23 -1.74
CA SER A 816 12.63 11.94 -1.65
C SER A 816 13.20 11.55 -3.02
N THR A 817 14.37 10.90 -3.05
CA THR A 817 14.97 10.34 -4.28
C THR A 817 14.09 9.29 -4.98
N THR A 818 13.08 8.77 -4.28
CA THR A 818 12.06 7.86 -4.83
C THR A 818 10.96 8.55 -5.64
N VAL A 819 10.86 9.89 -5.59
CA VAL A 819 9.88 10.64 -6.37
C VAL A 819 10.20 10.49 -7.86
N SER A 820 9.16 10.25 -8.67
CA SER A 820 9.36 9.94 -10.08
C SER A 820 10.09 11.08 -10.82
N PRO A 821 11.02 10.75 -11.74
CA PRO A 821 11.78 11.76 -12.49
C PRO A 821 10.89 12.80 -13.19
N GLY A 822 9.71 12.40 -13.68
CA GLY A 822 8.76 13.31 -14.32
C GLY A 822 8.21 14.41 -13.42
N ARG A 823 8.28 14.27 -12.09
CA ARG A 823 7.86 15.32 -11.13
C ARG A 823 9.00 16.20 -10.65
N VAL A 824 10.26 15.77 -10.80
CA VAL A 824 11.44 16.51 -10.33
C VAL A 824 12.28 17.11 -11.45
N ARG A 825 12.23 16.56 -12.67
CA ARG A 825 13.10 16.93 -13.81
C ARG A 825 13.07 18.43 -14.10
N GLU A 826 11.89 19.01 -14.22
CA GLU A 826 11.74 20.44 -14.53
C GLU A 826 12.10 21.36 -13.35
N TYR A 827 12.27 20.80 -12.15
CA TYR A 827 12.81 21.50 -10.99
C TYR A 827 14.33 21.31 -10.83
N ALA A 828 15.00 20.50 -11.64
CA ALA A 828 16.42 20.14 -11.47
C ALA A 828 17.37 21.33 -11.24
N PRO A 829 17.25 22.49 -11.92
CA PRO A 829 18.08 23.67 -11.64
C PRO A 829 17.93 24.26 -10.22
N TYR A 830 16.87 23.88 -9.53
CA TYR A 830 16.47 24.34 -8.19
C TYR A 830 16.41 23.20 -7.18
N LEU A 831 17.10 22.10 -7.47
CA LEU A 831 17.20 20.95 -6.60
C LEU A 831 18.69 20.64 -6.35
N ILE A 832 19.04 20.47 -5.09
CA ILE A 832 20.35 19.97 -4.66
C ILE A 832 20.12 18.67 -3.90
N GLN A 833 20.76 17.59 -4.34
CA GLN A 833 20.71 16.31 -3.67
C GLN A 833 21.56 16.34 -2.40
N GLU A 834 20.93 16.01 -1.28
CA GLU A 834 21.54 15.79 0.03
C GLU A 834 21.25 14.33 0.42
N ALA A 835 22.21 13.44 0.20
CA ALA A 835 22.09 12.00 0.38
C ALA A 835 20.87 11.37 -0.34
N LEU A 836 19.79 11.06 0.38
CA LEU A 836 18.58 10.39 -0.14
C LEU A 836 17.43 11.35 -0.48
N VAL A 837 17.64 12.66 -0.39
CA VAL A 837 16.63 13.68 -0.70
C VAL A 837 17.18 14.75 -1.66
N TYR A 838 16.28 15.45 -2.34
CA TYR A 838 16.55 16.66 -3.12
C TYR A 838 15.97 17.86 -2.37
N ARG A 839 16.83 18.74 -1.85
CA ARG A 839 16.46 20.02 -1.24
C ARG A 839 16.08 21.02 -2.32
N VAL A 840 14.97 21.73 -2.13
CA VAL A 840 14.59 22.86 -2.97
C VAL A 840 15.49 24.05 -2.64
N ARG A 841 16.49 24.27 -3.48
CA ARG A 841 17.47 25.38 -3.41
C ARG A 841 18.07 25.61 -4.79
N ARG A 842 18.31 26.87 -5.17
CA ARG A 842 18.98 27.19 -6.44
C ARG A 842 20.40 26.60 -6.43
N ALA A 843 20.73 25.82 -7.45
CA ALA A 843 22.08 25.28 -7.63
C ALA A 843 23.06 26.39 -8.08
N PRO A 844 24.36 26.27 -7.75
CA PRO A 844 25.41 27.16 -8.27
C PRO A 844 25.41 27.16 -9.80
N GLU A 845 25.73 28.31 -10.44
CA GLU A 845 25.66 28.45 -11.90
C GLU A 845 26.54 27.43 -12.65
N GLU A 846 27.67 27.07 -12.05
CA GLU A 846 28.65 26.11 -12.57
C GLU A 846 28.13 24.65 -12.60
N GLU A 847 27.07 24.34 -11.85
CA GLU A 847 26.50 22.99 -11.73
C GLU A 847 25.09 22.86 -12.32
N LEU A 848 24.60 23.90 -12.99
CA LEU A 848 23.26 23.91 -13.59
C LEU A 848 23.16 22.92 -14.74
N THR A 849 22.48 21.79 -14.50
CA THR A 849 22.03 20.90 -15.57
C THR A 849 20.50 20.88 -15.64
N ARG A 850 19.95 20.83 -16.85
CA ARG A 850 18.50 20.64 -17.06
C ARG A 850 18.06 19.18 -16.96
N VAL A 851 19.02 18.26 -16.77
CA VAL A 851 18.78 16.82 -16.88
C VAL A 851 18.68 16.17 -15.49
N ARG A 852 19.51 16.60 -14.53
CA ARG A 852 19.55 16.07 -13.16
C ARG A 852 19.85 17.16 -12.13
N PRO A 853 19.31 17.04 -10.90
CA PRO A 853 19.72 17.87 -9.76
C PRO A 853 21.24 17.82 -9.54
N ALA A 854 21.83 18.91 -9.05
CA ALA A 854 23.21 18.89 -8.55
C ALA A 854 23.28 18.12 -7.22
N ILE A 855 24.47 17.71 -6.77
CA ILE A 855 24.66 17.00 -5.50
C ILE A 855 25.59 17.79 -4.57
N ASP A 856 25.18 17.97 -3.31
CA ASP A 856 26.06 18.50 -2.27
C ASP A 856 26.94 17.35 -1.77
N VAL A 857 28.17 17.28 -2.29
CA VAL A 857 29.10 16.17 -2.07
C VAL A 857 29.50 16.07 -0.61
N ASP A 858 29.87 17.20 0.01
CA ASP A 858 30.38 17.22 1.38
C ASP A 858 29.28 16.87 2.37
N ARG A 859 28.10 17.51 2.25
CA ARG A 859 26.96 17.22 3.12
C ARG A 859 26.48 15.79 2.95
N SER A 860 26.38 15.31 1.70
CA SER A 860 25.93 13.94 1.43
C SER A 860 26.92 12.91 1.98
N TYR A 861 28.23 13.11 1.77
CA TYR A 861 29.26 12.22 2.29
C TYR A 861 29.19 12.14 3.81
N GLU A 862 29.14 13.28 4.51
CA GLU A 862 29.00 13.37 5.97
C GLU A 862 27.77 12.59 6.45
N ILE A 863 26.59 12.82 5.85
CA ILE A 863 25.35 12.13 6.21
C ILE A 863 25.51 10.61 6.06
N PHE A 864 26.04 10.13 4.92
CA PHE A 864 26.22 8.70 4.68
C PHE A 864 27.21 8.04 5.66
N THR A 865 28.29 8.73 6.01
CA THR A 865 29.35 8.16 6.87
C THR A 865 29.09 8.32 8.36
N GLU A 866 28.41 9.39 8.76
CA GLU A 866 28.26 9.75 10.17
C GLU A 866 26.82 9.70 10.68
N GLU A 867 25.80 9.91 9.84
CA GLU A 867 24.39 9.91 10.27
C GLU A 867 23.66 8.61 9.96
N PHE A 868 23.93 7.96 8.82
CA PHE A 868 23.14 6.80 8.38
C PHE A 868 23.35 5.54 9.22
N MET A 869 22.24 4.86 9.51
CA MET A 869 22.22 3.49 10.02
C MET A 869 22.26 2.50 8.87
N MET A 870 23.38 1.77 8.74
CA MET A 870 23.63 0.84 7.63
C MET A 870 23.83 -0.62 8.07
N LYS A 871 23.67 -0.92 9.37
CA LYS A 871 24.07 -2.22 9.95
C LYS A 871 23.36 -3.43 9.32
N SER A 872 22.03 -3.37 9.12
CA SER A 872 21.29 -4.47 8.47
C SER A 872 21.36 -4.39 6.95
N ILE A 873 21.41 -3.17 6.40
CA ILE A 873 21.61 -2.93 4.96
C ILE A 873 22.87 -3.68 4.48
N LEU A 874 23.96 -3.59 5.24
CA LEU A 874 25.26 -4.19 4.92
C LEU A 874 25.43 -5.64 5.37
N ASP A 875 24.55 -6.19 6.22
CA ASP A 875 24.67 -7.58 6.70
C ASP A 875 24.27 -8.58 5.58
N PRO A 876 25.19 -9.42 5.09
CA PRO A 876 24.90 -10.36 4.01
C PRO A 876 23.97 -11.52 4.43
N ARG A 877 23.77 -11.72 5.74
CA ARG A 877 22.89 -12.75 6.32
C ARG A 877 21.43 -12.32 6.31
N VAL A 878 21.16 -11.02 6.22
CA VAL A 878 19.80 -10.47 6.17
C VAL A 878 19.20 -10.69 4.79
N ARG A 879 17.98 -11.24 4.75
CA ARG A 879 17.25 -11.46 3.50
C ARG A 879 16.91 -10.12 2.86
N ARG A 880 17.11 -10.00 1.56
CA ARG A 880 16.77 -8.82 0.76
C ARG A 880 15.58 -9.13 -0.14
N SER A 881 14.42 -8.59 0.23
CA SER A 881 13.19 -8.67 -0.57
C SER A 881 13.32 -7.88 -1.88
N GLY A 882 12.40 -8.08 -2.83
CA GLY A 882 12.37 -7.26 -4.06
C GLY A 882 12.29 -5.76 -3.75
N GLN A 883 11.51 -5.36 -2.74
CA GLN A 883 11.42 -3.96 -2.32
C GLN A 883 12.77 -3.44 -1.79
N THR A 884 13.44 -4.24 -0.96
CA THR A 884 14.75 -3.90 -0.41
C THR A 884 15.78 -3.66 -1.50
N ARG A 885 15.80 -4.52 -2.53
CA ARG A 885 16.72 -4.38 -3.66
C ARG A 885 16.47 -3.10 -4.44
N GLY A 886 15.21 -2.73 -4.65
CA GLY A 886 14.84 -1.47 -5.29
C GLY A 886 15.35 -0.25 -4.53
N LEU A 887 15.30 -0.26 -3.20
CA LEU A 887 15.81 0.85 -2.38
C LEU A 887 17.33 0.97 -2.46
N PHE A 888 18.06 -0.15 -2.50
CA PHE A 888 19.53 -0.13 -2.61
C PHE A 888 20.02 0.51 -3.90
N ILE A 889 19.18 0.57 -4.94
CA ILE A 889 19.48 1.31 -6.16
C ILE A 889 19.65 2.79 -5.85
N ASN A 890 18.78 3.39 -5.03
CA ASN A 890 18.85 4.80 -4.68
C ASN A 890 20.09 5.13 -3.84
N TYR A 891 20.42 4.27 -2.85
CA TYR A 891 21.66 4.39 -2.10
C TYR A 891 22.87 4.30 -3.03
N GLY A 892 22.91 3.27 -3.88
CA GLY A 892 24.03 3.05 -4.79
C GLY A 892 24.21 4.20 -5.78
N ILE A 893 23.13 4.71 -6.38
CA ILE A 893 23.19 5.86 -7.30
C ILE A 893 23.75 7.10 -6.58
N ALA A 894 23.20 7.46 -5.42
CA ALA A 894 23.69 8.61 -4.65
C ALA A 894 25.17 8.44 -4.28
N MET A 895 25.58 7.25 -3.84
CA MET A 895 26.96 6.97 -3.47
C MET A 895 27.93 7.05 -4.66
N GLN A 896 27.50 6.61 -5.85
CA GLN A 896 28.31 6.73 -7.07
C GLN A 896 28.47 8.16 -7.54
N GLU A 897 27.43 8.96 -7.41
CA GLU A 897 27.47 10.37 -7.80
C GLU A 897 28.41 11.17 -6.91
N ILE A 898 28.37 10.92 -5.59
CA ILE A 898 29.34 11.46 -4.63
C ILE A 898 30.76 10.99 -4.99
N ALA A 899 30.95 9.71 -5.25
CA ALA A 899 32.27 9.16 -5.58
C ALA A 899 32.83 9.76 -6.88
N GLU A 900 32.02 9.88 -7.93
CA GLU A 900 32.42 10.51 -9.20
C GLU A 900 32.90 11.95 -8.97
N LYS A 901 32.16 12.73 -8.18
CA LYS A 901 32.56 14.11 -7.82
C LYS A 901 33.82 14.16 -6.96
N LEU A 902 33.99 13.25 -6.01
CA LEU A 902 35.23 13.16 -5.22
C LEU A 902 36.44 12.82 -6.08
N VAL A 903 36.30 11.98 -7.12
CA VAL A 903 37.35 11.73 -8.11
C VAL A 903 37.73 13.03 -8.83
N PHE A 904 36.74 13.81 -9.29
CA PHE A 904 37.00 15.10 -9.94
C PHE A 904 37.73 16.10 -9.04
N MET A 905 37.52 16.02 -7.73
CA MET A 905 38.24 16.82 -6.73
C MET A 905 39.63 16.25 -6.39
N GLY A 906 40.12 15.26 -7.13
CA GLY A 906 41.43 14.62 -6.90
C GLY A 906 41.45 13.63 -5.72
N GLN A 907 40.30 13.26 -5.15
CA GLN A 907 40.19 12.40 -3.96
C GLN A 907 39.82 10.95 -4.34
N ALA A 908 40.49 10.38 -5.34
CA ALA A 908 40.14 9.06 -5.89
C ALA A 908 40.13 7.93 -4.87
N ARG A 909 41.09 7.90 -3.92
CA ARG A 909 41.10 6.88 -2.86
C ARG A 909 39.88 6.99 -1.94
N LYS A 910 39.53 8.21 -1.52
CA LYS A 910 38.36 8.47 -0.68
C LYS A 910 37.07 8.08 -1.40
N ALA A 911 36.97 8.41 -2.69
CA ALA A 911 35.85 8.03 -3.55
C ALA A 911 35.66 6.51 -3.61
N TYR A 912 36.75 5.76 -3.84
CA TYR A 912 36.70 4.30 -3.90
C TYR A 912 36.33 3.65 -2.56
N GLU A 913 36.97 4.06 -1.46
CA GLU A 913 36.69 3.52 -0.12
C GLU A 913 35.22 3.71 0.30
N PHE A 914 34.60 4.80 -0.16
CA PHE A 914 33.19 5.07 0.03
C PHE A 914 32.31 4.24 -0.90
N ALA A 915 32.59 4.26 -2.21
CA ALA A 915 31.78 3.56 -3.21
C ALA A 915 31.84 2.04 -3.07
N LYS A 916 32.96 1.44 -2.62
CA LYS A 916 33.13 -0.02 -2.52
C LYS A 916 32.06 -0.69 -1.64
N ILE A 917 31.41 0.06 -0.75
CA ILE A 917 30.26 -0.41 0.04
C ILE A 917 29.15 -0.96 -0.88
N ILE A 918 28.97 -0.39 -2.07
CA ILE A 918 28.00 -0.82 -3.09
C ILE A 918 28.24 -2.26 -3.55
N ASP A 919 29.47 -2.78 -3.46
CA ASP A 919 29.78 -4.18 -3.78
C ASP A 919 28.98 -5.16 -2.90
N SER A 920 28.62 -4.73 -1.67
CA SER A 920 27.76 -5.50 -0.77
C SER A 920 26.27 -5.49 -1.15
N PHE A 921 25.82 -4.56 -2.01
CA PHE A 921 24.43 -4.43 -2.42
C PHE A 921 24.06 -5.52 -3.42
N LYS A 922 23.12 -6.39 -3.01
CA LYS A 922 22.53 -7.41 -3.90
C LYS A 922 21.38 -6.79 -4.69
N VAL A 923 21.68 -6.19 -5.83
CA VAL A 923 20.70 -5.60 -6.76
C VAL A 923 20.49 -6.51 -7.99
N GLU A 924 19.52 -6.16 -8.83
CA GLU A 924 19.28 -6.86 -10.10
C GLU A 924 20.51 -6.79 -11.03
N GLU A 925 20.65 -7.79 -11.88
CA GLU A 925 21.83 -7.98 -12.73
C GLU A 925 22.14 -6.76 -13.62
N ALA A 926 21.11 -6.16 -14.22
CA ALA A 926 21.24 -4.97 -15.04
C ALA A 926 21.79 -3.76 -14.25
N VAL A 927 21.38 -3.61 -12.99
CA VAL A 927 21.87 -2.53 -12.11
C VAL A 927 23.28 -2.86 -11.59
N ARG A 928 23.51 -4.12 -11.19
CA ARG A 928 24.82 -4.61 -10.74
C ARG A 928 25.88 -4.39 -11.80
N ARG A 929 25.54 -4.58 -13.08
CA ARG A 929 26.41 -4.29 -14.21
C ARG A 929 26.88 -2.84 -14.20
N VAL A 930 25.96 -1.88 -14.14
CA VAL A 930 26.30 -0.44 -14.06
C VAL A 930 27.14 -0.15 -12.81
N PHE A 931 26.79 -0.78 -11.68
CA PHE A 931 27.52 -0.56 -10.44
C PHE A 931 28.97 -1.05 -10.50
N LEU A 932 29.20 -2.27 -10.99
CA LEU A 932 30.54 -2.83 -11.15
C LEU A 932 31.39 -2.03 -12.14
N MET A 933 30.80 -1.53 -13.22
CA MET A 933 31.54 -0.68 -14.17
C MET A 933 32.11 0.57 -13.49
N ASN A 934 31.31 1.23 -12.66
CA ASN A 934 31.75 2.43 -11.93
C ASN A 934 32.73 2.06 -10.81
N LEU A 935 32.51 0.96 -10.08
CA LEU A 935 33.44 0.50 -9.04
C LEU A 935 34.81 0.14 -9.61
N TYR A 936 34.86 -0.50 -10.79
CA TYR A 936 36.10 -0.77 -11.51
C TYR A 936 36.87 0.52 -11.82
N VAL A 937 36.18 1.53 -12.36
CA VAL A 937 36.76 2.84 -12.64
C VAL A 937 37.34 3.48 -11.39
N PHE A 938 36.55 3.55 -10.31
CA PHE A 938 36.99 4.14 -9.05
C PHE A 938 38.18 3.37 -8.45
N ALA A 939 38.17 2.04 -8.52
CA ALA A 939 39.26 1.20 -8.03
C ALA A 939 40.58 1.47 -8.80
N ARG A 940 40.51 1.55 -10.14
CA ARG A 940 41.68 1.85 -10.99
C ARG A 940 42.25 3.23 -10.69
N GLN A 941 41.42 4.25 -10.59
CA GLN A 941 41.86 5.61 -10.28
C GLN A 941 42.40 5.74 -8.84
N ALA A 942 41.93 4.89 -7.92
CA ALA A 942 42.41 4.83 -6.55
C ALA A 942 43.68 3.96 -6.35
N GLY A 943 44.21 3.35 -7.42
CA GLY A 943 45.33 2.40 -7.34
C GLY A 943 45.02 1.10 -6.59
N ALA A 944 43.73 0.71 -6.52
CA ALA A 944 43.28 -0.54 -5.90
C ALA A 944 43.23 -1.67 -6.96
N ASP A 945 44.41 -2.04 -7.47
CA ASP A 945 44.52 -2.93 -8.64
C ASP A 945 43.94 -4.33 -8.42
N GLU A 946 44.06 -4.90 -7.21
CA GLU A 946 43.49 -6.22 -6.89
C GLU A 946 41.95 -6.22 -6.99
N ASP A 947 41.31 -5.17 -6.48
CA ASP A 947 39.86 -5.02 -6.54
C ASP A 947 39.39 -4.71 -7.96
N ALA A 948 40.13 -3.86 -8.69
CA ALA A 948 39.85 -3.57 -10.09
C ALA A 948 39.91 -4.84 -10.94
N GLU A 949 40.96 -5.66 -10.77
CA GLU A 949 41.09 -6.94 -11.46
C GLU A 949 39.96 -7.91 -11.09
N ARG A 950 39.56 -7.94 -9.81
CA ARG A 950 38.39 -8.73 -9.38
C ARG A 950 37.12 -8.31 -10.12
N TYR A 951 36.82 -7.01 -10.18
CA TYR A 951 35.63 -6.50 -10.86
C TYR A 951 35.69 -6.77 -12.37
N TYR A 952 36.87 -6.60 -13.00
CA TYR A 952 37.08 -6.90 -14.41
C TYR A 952 36.76 -8.37 -14.72
N ARG A 953 37.33 -9.31 -13.95
CA ARG A 953 37.06 -10.75 -14.12
C ARG A 953 35.61 -11.12 -13.89
N GLU A 954 34.94 -10.49 -12.92
CA GLU A 954 33.49 -10.72 -12.72
C GLU A 954 32.71 -10.29 -13.96
N MET A 955 32.99 -9.10 -14.51
CA MET A 955 32.34 -8.60 -15.72
C MET A 955 32.67 -9.44 -16.96
N GLU A 956 33.91 -9.90 -17.10
CA GLU A 956 34.36 -10.80 -18.17
C GLU A 956 33.60 -12.12 -18.13
N SER A 957 33.51 -12.76 -16.95
CA SER A 957 32.82 -14.04 -16.77
C SER A 957 31.32 -14.00 -17.15
N LYS A 958 30.73 -12.81 -17.14
CA LYS A 958 29.32 -12.57 -17.49
C LYS A 958 29.14 -12.00 -18.91
N GLY A 959 30.24 -11.79 -19.65
CA GLY A 959 30.21 -11.21 -20.99
C GLY A 959 29.77 -9.74 -21.02
N TRP A 960 30.07 -8.97 -19.97
CA TRP A 960 29.67 -7.56 -19.85
C TRP A 960 30.71 -6.56 -20.38
N LEU A 961 31.84 -7.03 -20.89
CA LEU A 961 32.88 -6.22 -21.53
C LEU A 961 32.50 -5.85 -22.98
N ASP A 962 31.32 -5.25 -23.12
CA ASP A 962 30.78 -4.85 -24.42
C ASP A 962 31.12 -3.38 -24.77
N SER A 963 30.61 -2.89 -25.90
CA SER A 963 30.87 -1.52 -26.37
C SER A 963 30.58 -0.46 -25.29
N GLN A 964 29.55 -0.64 -24.46
CA GLN A 964 29.21 0.30 -23.37
C GLN A 964 30.27 0.36 -22.27
N PHE A 965 30.84 -0.80 -21.91
CA PHE A 965 31.94 -0.86 -20.95
C PHE A 965 33.12 -0.02 -21.43
N HIS A 966 33.56 -0.27 -22.66
CA HIS A 966 34.71 0.38 -23.28
C HIS A 966 34.50 1.88 -23.52
N ILE A 967 33.29 2.31 -23.89
CA ILE A 967 32.93 3.74 -23.97
C ILE A 967 33.16 4.42 -22.62
N ARG A 968 32.64 3.82 -21.55
CA ARG A 968 32.74 4.37 -20.20
C ARG A 968 34.19 4.44 -19.73
N GLN A 969 35.00 3.42 -19.99
CA GLN A 969 36.44 3.45 -19.71
C GLN A 969 37.14 4.56 -20.49
N GLY A 970 36.87 4.64 -21.79
CA GLY A 970 37.41 5.66 -22.68
C GLY A 970 37.16 7.08 -22.21
N ILE A 971 35.90 7.40 -21.91
CA ILE A 971 35.50 8.73 -21.38
C ILE A 971 36.18 9.01 -20.04
N THR A 972 36.33 8.00 -19.19
CA THR A 972 36.97 8.17 -17.88
C THR A 972 38.45 8.49 -18.02
N TYR A 973 39.20 7.72 -18.82
CA TYR A 973 40.62 8.00 -19.08
C TYR A 973 40.81 9.37 -19.75
N ALA A 974 39.91 9.75 -20.67
CA ALA A 974 39.92 11.06 -21.31
C ALA A 974 39.78 12.18 -20.28
N ARG A 975 38.84 12.06 -19.34
CA ARG A 975 38.64 13.01 -18.23
C ARG A 975 39.80 13.06 -17.25
N ALA A 976 40.51 11.94 -17.07
CA ALA A 976 41.72 11.87 -16.24
C ALA A 976 42.98 12.40 -16.95
N GLY A 977 42.87 12.83 -18.22
CA GLY A 977 43.99 13.33 -19.02
C GLY A 977 44.85 12.24 -19.67
N ASP A 978 44.51 10.96 -19.50
CA ASP A 978 45.21 9.84 -20.16
C ASP A 978 44.60 9.57 -21.53
N THR A 979 45.06 10.35 -22.51
CA THR A 979 44.54 10.28 -23.88
C THR A 979 44.90 8.97 -24.59
N VAL A 980 45.98 8.30 -24.19
CA VAL A 980 46.45 7.05 -24.81
C VAL A 980 45.53 5.90 -24.43
N LEU A 981 45.28 5.71 -23.13
CA LEU A 981 44.36 4.66 -22.67
C LEU A 981 42.92 4.95 -23.08
N ALA A 982 42.52 6.22 -23.10
CA ALA A 982 41.21 6.64 -23.59
C ALA A 982 41.00 6.21 -25.04
N GLU A 983 41.97 6.48 -25.91
CA GLU A 983 41.90 6.11 -27.32
C GLU A 983 41.83 4.59 -27.52
N GLN A 984 42.62 3.82 -26.76
CA GLN A 984 42.62 2.36 -26.83
C GLN A 984 41.26 1.76 -26.47
N GLU A 985 40.64 2.22 -25.39
CA GLU A 985 39.33 1.73 -24.96
C GLU A 985 38.23 2.15 -25.95
N LEU A 986 38.25 3.40 -26.44
CA LEU A 986 37.27 3.85 -27.44
C LEU A 986 37.40 3.11 -28.77
N LYS A 987 38.62 2.71 -29.18
CA LYS A 987 38.82 1.83 -30.34
C LYS A 987 38.22 0.44 -30.13
N ARG A 988 38.35 -0.13 -28.93
CA ARG A 988 37.68 -1.40 -28.56
C ARG A 988 36.16 -1.26 -28.61
N ALA A 989 35.63 -0.14 -28.13
CA ALA A 989 34.20 0.15 -28.24
C ALA A 989 33.72 0.27 -29.69
N TYR A 990 34.50 0.94 -30.54
CA TYR A 990 34.25 1.09 -31.97
C TYR A 990 34.27 -0.26 -32.70
N ALA A 991 35.24 -1.13 -32.41
CA ALA A 991 35.32 -2.46 -33.01
C ALA A 991 34.09 -3.34 -32.73
N GLN A 992 33.34 -3.04 -31.65
CA GLN A 992 32.12 -3.74 -31.27
C GLN A 992 30.83 -2.98 -31.67
N ALA A 993 30.94 -1.80 -32.29
CA ALA A 993 29.79 -1.00 -32.67
C ALA A 993 29.00 -1.68 -33.81
N THR A 994 27.67 -1.62 -33.73
CA THR A 994 26.76 -2.24 -34.71
C THR A 994 25.70 -1.26 -35.19
N ARG A 995 24.86 -1.74 -36.12
CA ARG A 995 23.72 -1.02 -36.70
C ARG A 995 22.75 -0.49 -35.68
N GLU A 996 22.50 -1.33 -34.69
CA GLU A 996 21.53 -1.09 -33.65
C GLU A 996 22.18 -0.43 -32.42
N ASN A 997 23.52 -0.38 -32.35
CA ASN A 997 24.27 0.22 -31.24
C ASN A 997 25.55 0.94 -31.75
N PRO A 998 25.41 2.15 -32.33
CA PRO A 998 26.52 2.90 -32.93
C PRO A 998 27.35 3.69 -31.90
N GLN A 999 27.09 3.55 -30.60
CA GLN A 999 27.57 4.48 -29.57
C GLN A 999 29.10 4.46 -29.41
N GLY A 1000 29.75 3.31 -29.68
CA GLY A 1000 31.21 3.19 -29.64
C GLY A 1000 31.90 4.02 -30.72
N PHE A 1001 31.33 4.03 -31.92
CA PHE A 1001 31.78 4.89 -33.02
C PHE A 1001 31.64 6.37 -32.68
N VAL A 1002 30.45 6.76 -32.23
CA VAL A 1002 30.16 8.15 -31.81
C VAL A 1002 31.17 8.62 -30.75
N SER A 1003 31.40 7.81 -29.73
CA SER A 1003 32.26 8.19 -28.61
C SER A 1003 33.72 8.37 -29.02
N LEU A 1004 34.23 7.53 -29.93
CA LEU A 1004 35.61 7.66 -30.45
C LEU A 1004 35.77 8.92 -31.32
N VAL A 1005 34.79 9.22 -32.18
CA VAL A 1005 34.78 10.43 -33.00
C VAL A 1005 34.75 11.69 -32.11
N MET A 1006 33.85 11.72 -31.13
CA MET A 1006 33.74 12.84 -30.18
C MET A 1006 35.02 13.00 -29.36
N PHE A 1007 35.68 11.92 -28.97
CA PHE A 1007 36.95 11.99 -28.26
C PHE A 1007 38.05 12.65 -29.10
N TYR A 1008 38.19 12.30 -30.38
CA TYR A 1008 39.17 12.97 -31.25
C TYR A 1008 38.86 14.45 -31.45
N LEU A 1009 37.59 14.82 -31.62
CA LEU A 1009 37.19 16.22 -31.81
C LEU A 1009 37.30 17.06 -30.54
N GLU A 1010 36.81 16.55 -29.41
CA GLU A 1010 36.65 17.33 -28.18
C GLU A 1010 37.87 17.25 -27.27
N THR A 1011 38.50 16.09 -27.17
CA THR A 1011 39.61 15.84 -26.23
C THR A 1011 40.97 15.97 -26.91
N VAL A 1012 41.18 15.26 -28.02
CA VAL A 1012 42.47 15.28 -28.74
C VAL A 1012 42.61 16.51 -29.64
N LYS A 1013 41.49 17.12 -30.04
CA LYS A 1013 41.41 18.23 -31.02
C LYS A 1013 42.00 17.87 -32.40
N ASP A 1014 41.87 16.60 -32.82
CA ASP A 1014 42.36 16.07 -34.09
C ASP A 1014 41.19 15.81 -35.06
N SER A 1015 40.87 16.83 -35.84
CA SER A 1015 39.78 16.77 -36.83
C SER A 1015 40.09 15.85 -38.02
N ALA A 1016 41.36 15.55 -38.30
CA ALA A 1016 41.74 14.70 -39.43
C ALA A 1016 41.44 13.22 -39.16
N ARG A 1017 41.79 12.72 -37.97
CA ARG A 1017 41.45 11.34 -37.55
C ARG A 1017 39.96 11.13 -37.35
N ALA A 1018 39.27 12.14 -36.82
CA ALA A 1018 37.82 12.11 -36.74
C ALA A 1018 37.21 11.98 -38.14
N ARG A 1019 37.77 12.69 -39.13
CA ARG A 1019 37.33 12.63 -40.53
C ARG A 1019 37.60 11.28 -41.19
N GLU A 1020 38.79 10.71 -40.99
CA GLU A 1020 39.14 9.38 -41.50
C GLU A 1020 38.19 8.27 -41.00
N LEU A 1021 37.84 8.27 -39.71
CA LEU A 1021 36.88 7.31 -39.14
C LEU A 1021 35.49 7.41 -39.75
N VAL A 1022 35.08 8.64 -40.05
CA VAL A 1022 33.78 8.93 -40.64
C VAL A 1022 33.78 8.67 -42.15
N ASP A 1023 34.88 8.89 -42.84
CA ASP A 1023 35.02 8.56 -44.27
C ASP A 1023 35.09 7.04 -44.49
N ALA A 1024 35.64 6.30 -43.51
CA ALA A 1024 35.60 4.84 -43.44
C ALA A 1024 34.19 4.26 -43.11
N TRP A 1025 33.14 5.09 -43.15
CA TRP A 1025 31.76 4.73 -42.84
C TRP A 1025 31.12 3.86 -43.94
N ASP A 1026 31.24 2.56 -43.76
CA ASP A 1026 30.80 1.55 -44.72
C ASP A 1026 29.31 1.22 -44.61
N GLY A 1027 28.41 2.14 -44.98
CA GLY A 1027 27.00 1.91 -45.41
C GLY A 1027 26.05 1.08 -44.51
N ARG A 1028 26.52 0.56 -43.37
CA ARG A 1028 25.90 -0.52 -42.61
C ARG A 1028 24.81 -0.04 -41.65
N PHE A 1029 24.65 1.27 -41.40
CA PHE A 1029 23.93 1.77 -40.21
C PHE A 1029 22.90 2.92 -40.45
N PRO A 1030 21.56 2.74 -40.24
CA PRO A 1030 20.55 3.78 -40.27
C PRO A 1030 20.14 4.12 -38.84
N GLY A 1031 20.17 5.41 -38.50
CA GLY A 1031 19.52 5.93 -37.29
C GLY A 1031 20.43 6.16 -36.09
N HIS A 1032 21.16 7.29 -36.10
CA HIS A 1032 21.09 8.32 -35.07
C HIS A 1032 21.91 9.53 -35.55
N GLU A 1033 21.26 10.38 -36.34
CA GLU A 1033 21.81 11.58 -36.98
C GLU A 1033 22.39 12.61 -35.99
N LEU A 1034 21.91 12.64 -34.74
CA LEU A 1034 22.27 13.63 -33.74
C LEU A 1034 23.78 13.64 -33.40
N SER A 1035 24.43 12.48 -33.42
CA SER A 1035 25.86 12.33 -33.17
C SER A 1035 26.72 12.68 -34.39
N PHE A 1036 26.17 12.49 -35.59
CA PHE A 1036 26.79 12.87 -36.86
C PHE A 1036 26.63 14.39 -37.14
N ARG A 1037 25.62 15.03 -36.53
CA ARG A 1037 25.38 16.48 -36.56
C ARG A 1037 26.34 17.30 -35.69
N LEU A 1038 26.80 16.80 -34.54
CA LEU A 1038 27.87 17.45 -33.75
C LEU A 1038 29.22 17.47 -34.49
N TYR A 1039 29.41 16.49 -35.39
CA TYR A 1039 30.62 16.28 -36.19
C TYR A 1039 30.74 17.26 -37.39
N LEU A 1040 29.63 17.75 -37.98
CA LEU A 1040 29.67 18.64 -39.16
C LEU A 1040 29.80 20.13 -38.84
N ASP A 1041 29.29 20.60 -37.69
CA ASP A 1041 29.42 22.02 -37.29
C ASP A 1041 30.87 22.38 -36.89
N TYR A 1042 31.74 21.38 -36.66
CA TYR A 1042 33.16 21.53 -36.31
C TYR A 1042 34.12 21.48 -37.51
N LEU A 1043 33.69 20.96 -38.67
CA LEU A 1043 34.52 20.82 -39.89
C LEU A 1043 34.42 22.00 -40.87
N GLY A 1044 33.45 22.90 -40.70
CA GLY A 1044 33.38 24.17 -41.42
C GLY A 1044 32.71 24.15 -42.81
N GLU A 1045 31.94 23.12 -43.15
CA GLU A 1045 31.28 22.98 -44.48
C GLU A 1045 29.73 22.96 -44.39
N PRO A 1046 29.08 24.14 -44.41
CA PRO A 1046 27.68 24.28 -44.04
C PRO A 1046 26.67 23.77 -45.09
N GLY A 1047 27.04 23.73 -46.37
CA GLY A 1047 26.13 23.31 -47.46
C GLY A 1047 25.83 21.82 -47.50
N GLU A 1048 26.80 20.98 -47.14
CA GLU A 1048 26.63 19.53 -47.12
C GLU A 1048 25.87 19.07 -45.86
N ALA A 1049 26.12 19.75 -44.74
CA ALA A 1049 25.38 19.56 -43.49
C ALA A 1049 23.87 19.77 -43.65
N LEU A 1050 23.47 20.79 -44.40
CA LEU A 1050 22.08 21.12 -44.67
C LEU A 1050 21.37 20.09 -45.56
N ARG A 1051 22.06 19.56 -46.58
CA ARG A 1051 21.50 18.57 -47.52
C ARG A 1051 21.16 17.25 -46.83
N VAL A 1052 22.03 16.82 -45.91
CA VAL A 1052 21.83 15.62 -45.10
C VAL A 1052 20.73 15.84 -44.05
N LEU A 1053 20.70 17.02 -43.43
CA LEU A 1053 19.64 17.46 -42.51
C LEU A 1053 18.23 17.31 -43.08
N ASP A 1054 18.04 17.79 -44.31
CA ASP A 1054 16.75 17.78 -44.98
C ASP A 1054 16.34 16.35 -45.36
N TYR A 1055 17.29 15.49 -45.75
CA TYR A 1055 17.04 14.08 -46.02
C TYR A 1055 16.55 13.31 -44.79
N ILE A 1056 17.04 13.67 -43.61
CA ILE A 1056 16.71 12.93 -42.38
C ILE A 1056 15.48 13.51 -41.68
N ILE A 1057 15.20 14.81 -41.81
CA ILE A 1057 13.88 15.38 -41.48
C ILE A 1057 12.78 14.68 -42.31
N LEU A 1058 13.07 14.34 -43.57
CA LEU A 1058 12.19 13.54 -44.42
C LEU A 1058 11.98 12.11 -43.89
N ALA A 1059 13.00 11.49 -43.30
CA ALA A 1059 12.91 10.16 -42.68
C ALA A 1059 12.28 10.17 -41.28
N HIS A 1060 12.36 11.28 -40.55
CA HIS A 1060 11.88 11.44 -39.17
C HIS A 1060 11.12 12.77 -38.96
N PRO A 1061 9.97 12.97 -39.62
CA PRO A 1061 9.27 14.27 -39.65
C PRO A 1061 8.68 14.73 -38.31
N GLY A 1062 8.65 13.87 -37.28
CA GLY A 1062 8.09 14.17 -35.97
C GLY A 1062 9.04 14.86 -34.98
N GLU A 1063 10.34 14.96 -35.29
CA GLU A 1063 11.34 15.51 -34.37
C GLU A 1063 11.55 17.02 -34.57
N MET A 1064 10.78 17.82 -33.81
CA MET A 1064 10.86 19.29 -33.81
C MET A 1064 12.27 19.87 -33.55
N GLN A 1065 13.14 19.13 -32.86
CA GLN A 1065 14.53 19.57 -32.63
C GLN A 1065 15.36 19.56 -33.92
N LEU A 1066 15.08 18.63 -34.86
CA LEU A 1066 15.80 18.54 -36.13
C LEU A 1066 15.49 19.72 -37.05
N ILE A 1067 14.22 20.15 -37.05
CA ILE A 1067 13.72 21.31 -37.82
C ILE A 1067 14.33 22.61 -37.26
N LYS A 1068 14.31 22.79 -35.94
CA LYS A 1068 14.93 23.97 -35.30
C LYS A 1068 16.42 24.09 -35.59
N LEU A 1069 17.15 22.97 -35.56
CA LEU A 1069 18.58 22.96 -35.87
C LEU A 1069 18.84 23.33 -37.34
N ARG A 1070 18.03 22.82 -38.28
CA ARG A 1070 18.10 23.25 -39.69
C ARG A 1070 17.93 24.74 -39.86
N ASP A 1071 16.89 25.28 -39.26
CA ASP A 1071 16.56 26.69 -39.42
C ASP A 1071 17.66 27.58 -38.78
N SER A 1072 18.28 27.12 -37.69
CA SER A 1072 19.44 27.80 -37.09
C SER A 1072 20.71 27.76 -37.95
N LEU A 1073 20.97 26.64 -38.65
CA LEU A 1073 22.12 26.51 -39.55
C LEU A 1073 21.94 27.34 -40.83
N LYS A 1074 20.72 27.36 -41.40
CA LYS A 1074 20.38 28.27 -42.50
C LYS A 1074 20.60 29.73 -42.11
N ALA A 1075 20.15 30.11 -40.91
CA ALA A 1075 20.34 31.47 -40.39
C ALA A 1075 21.82 31.81 -40.12
N LYS A 1076 22.60 30.88 -39.53
CA LYS A 1076 24.02 31.08 -39.18
C LYS A 1076 24.92 31.25 -40.41
N TYR A 1077 24.65 30.51 -41.48
CA TYR A 1077 25.47 30.52 -42.70
C TYR A 1077 24.82 31.24 -43.89
N ASN A 1078 23.66 31.88 -43.68
CA ASN A 1078 22.90 32.64 -44.67
C ASN A 1078 22.54 31.83 -45.94
N LEU A 1079 22.13 30.57 -45.73
CA LEU A 1079 21.86 29.54 -46.75
C LEU A 1079 20.37 29.32 -47.04
#